data_AF-A0A949RTU3-F1
#
_entry.id   AF-A0A949RTU3-F1
#
_cell.length_a   1.000
_cell.length_b   1.000
_cell.length_c   1.000
_cell.angle_alpha   90.00
_cell.angle_beta   90.00
_cell.angle_gamma   90.00
#
_symmetry.space_group_name_H-M   'P 1'
#
loop_
_entity.id
_entity.type
_entity.pdbx_description
1 polymer ?
#
loop_
_entity_poly.entity_id
_entity_poly.type
_entity_poly.pdbx_seq_one_letter_code
_entity_poly.pdbx_strand_id
1 'polypeptide(L)'
;MYSRLWTHLLLTSILASGAFAQGLSTTASKDDWEEVNFEFKSAIMTDGYPSLLRMAELLKKNPGYKVKLVGHADDRGSDRLNQKLGAARAEAVKNFLIKYGASAGQIQASSEGKRNPKIPGRSPEARFMNRRVTATVTDPSGKVVGDGGMGDAIEGLQKALAAAQKKQEECCDAILKRLDRLDDIANMLRDMKKANDDLQKQVDALKTAQASTDQSVKNLPKLSANDVASITERTADEAIKKNQMPRFALLGLNAGVDSEGKLTFTGRGRYFAPFKEKFAVQGQAEYMYFRDRKEGQFDLGLVNRYKDFQAGLFTSFKNVQITDLKAGGTLGQAAMTLDYIFGRGKVGVFGTKAFLDNAVLRREALTRTITMETLLKTVDQIGAQTTLGLYKDIYLEGNLGYLKSYGHADRPGGTLRFVFPFNQYWAFTLEGGVNETMLGAGNNGRVVAGIQLGNFLRPKEYKAANHPVPVDVPRVRYELITRKIRTGNDAPIADAGQDQIGIAAGQITLDGSASYDPEGDPITFAWTQTGGPAVSLSGANTARATFNAADGQRYTFRLTVTDDKGASAVARVTIATESAPQVRILRFFSNPQVIKAGEQATLTWAVDNAEEVTIDGIGKVDPRSGSTSVSPDQTTTYKLTAKNKVSEVSETVTVSVQRADPRIIFFQASPMTLSSGQTTSLSWQTENADQVEISGIGAVAQGGSQVVSPAASTTYVLTARNRFGQTTAQVAVSVNPPPMPRIVRFTAAPAEIVAGETSSLVWQVENATSVSISGLGDQPLTGSANVTPAANTTYTITATNAAGTVTAEAAVTVFPAVRIVSFTANPPVSPSPGSPVVLSWTTEGAVSVSIDGIGTVLANGNVTVNPRVDTTYTIRAFGRRNSTLASVDVKVTPGTGGGPVADAGPNQVTTNREVKLDGSRSVSPEGLVIGFSWRALGRQPELMLGADTATPTVRFAPLAFGEYNFELTVTDSRGRFAKATTKVFFGAY
;
A
#
# COMPACT_ATOMS: atom_id res chain seq x y z
N MET A 1 -50.64 -21.57 22.04
CA MET A 1 -51.41 -20.35 21.67
C MET A 1 -50.48 -19.48 20.81
N TYR A 2 -50.78 -19.40 19.50
CA TYR A 2 -50.26 -18.62 18.33
C TYR A 2 -48.77 -18.18 18.23
N SER A 3 -47.92 -18.65 17.28
CA SER A 3 -47.91 -18.62 15.78
C SER A 3 -47.20 -17.37 15.23
N ARG A 4 -46.20 -17.36 14.33
CA ARG A 4 -45.55 -18.33 13.42
C ARG A 4 -44.28 -17.64 12.84
N LEU A 5 -43.39 -18.47 12.28
CA LEU A 5 -42.41 -18.17 11.22
C LEU A 5 -40.97 -17.76 11.60
N TRP A 6 -40.25 -18.84 11.98
CA TRP A 6 -38.95 -19.28 11.50
C TRP A 6 -37.68 -18.60 12.01
N THR A 7 -36.85 -19.47 12.58
CA THR A 7 -35.82 -19.25 13.59
C THR A 7 -34.43 -19.39 12.99
N HIS A 8 -33.54 -18.48 13.36
CA HIS A 8 -32.11 -18.52 13.06
C HIS A 8 -31.35 -19.38 14.08
N LEU A 9 -30.42 -20.24 13.64
CA LEU A 9 -28.96 -20.01 13.65
C LEU A 9 -28.17 -21.32 13.40
N LEU A 10 -27.15 -21.21 12.54
CA LEU A 10 -25.94 -22.07 12.38
C LEU A 10 -26.02 -23.46 11.71
N LEU A 11 -25.42 -23.59 10.51
CA LEU A 11 -24.82 -24.83 9.96
C LEU A 11 -23.79 -24.55 8.81
N THR A 12 -22.57 -25.11 8.96
CA THR A 12 -21.70 -25.86 8.00
C THR A 12 -21.33 -25.43 6.55
N SER A 13 -20.18 -26.01 6.14
CA SER A 13 -19.45 -26.14 4.86
C SER A 13 -20.17 -26.50 3.53
N ILE A 14 -19.55 -26.06 2.41
CA ILE A 14 -19.55 -26.55 1.00
C ILE A 14 -20.85 -26.44 0.16
N LEU A 15 -20.91 -25.44 -0.74
CA LEU A 15 -21.13 -25.51 -2.23
C LEU A 15 -21.65 -24.17 -2.79
N ALA A 16 -21.17 -23.87 -4.01
CA ALA A 16 -21.80 -23.04 -5.05
C ALA A 16 -21.84 -21.51 -4.90
N SER A 17 -21.10 -20.86 -5.80
CA SER A 17 -21.60 -19.81 -6.71
C SER A 17 -22.43 -18.67 -6.12
N GLY A 18 -21.87 -17.46 -6.09
CA GLY A 18 -22.69 -16.24 -6.17
C GLY A 18 -22.18 -15.04 -5.39
N ALA A 19 -21.63 -14.09 -6.12
CA ALA A 19 -21.75 -12.65 -5.89
C ALA A 19 -21.33 -12.07 -4.52
N PHE A 20 -20.05 -11.69 -4.42
CA PHE A 20 -19.70 -10.33 -3.98
C PHE A 20 -19.06 -9.60 -5.16
N ALA A 21 -19.91 -9.22 -6.11
CA ALA A 21 -19.67 -8.07 -6.94
C ALA A 21 -20.15 -6.85 -6.16
N GLN A 22 -19.24 -5.92 -5.86
CA GLN A 22 -19.46 -4.50 -6.07
C GLN A 22 -18.16 -3.76 -5.78
N GLY A 23 -17.60 -3.18 -6.85
CA GLY A 23 -16.37 -2.39 -6.76
C GLY A 23 -15.59 -2.17 -8.05
N LEU A 24 -16.10 -2.54 -9.23
CA LEU A 24 -15.53 -2.14 -10.52
C LEU A 24 -16.68 -1.86 -11.49
N SER A 25 -17.02 -0.58 -11.68
CA SER A 25 -17.87 -0.18 -12.80
C SER A 25 -17.06 -0.34 -14.09
N THR A 26 -17.17 -1.49 -14.74
CA THR A 26 -16.71 -1.65 -16.12
C THR A 26 -17.93 -1.60 -17.03
N THR A 27 -17.93 -0.67 -17.98
CA THR A 27 -18.83 -0.67 -19.14
C THR A 27 -18.43 -1.77 -20.15
N ALA A 28 -18.02 -2.94 -19.67
CA ALA A 28 -17.54 -4.04 -20.49
C ALA A 28 -18.73 -4.91 -20.90
N SER A 29 -18.89 -5.15 -22.21
CA SER A 29 -19.96 -5.98 -22.75
C SER A 29 -19.56 -7.46 -22.70
N LYS A 30 -20.51 -8.36 -22.99
CA LYS A 30 -20.26 -9.80 -23.15
C LYS A 30 -19.21 -10.10 -24.23
N ASP A 31 -18.98 -9.17 -25.17
CA ASP A 31 -18.00 -9.30 -26.25
C ASP A 31 -16.55 -9.02 -25.79
N ASP A 32 -16.34 -8.34 -24.66
CA ASP A 32 -14.99 -8.07 -24.12
C ASP A 32 -14.30 -9.33 -23.55
N TRP A 33 -15.04 -10.44 -23.39
CA TRP A 33 -14.53 -11.73 -22.90
C TRP A 33 -14.02 -12.65 -24.04
N GLU A 34 -14.11 -12.20 -25.29
CA GLU A 34 -13.56 -12.90 -26.47
C GLU A 34 -12.26 -12.27 -27.01
N GLU A 35 -11.72 -11.25 -26.32
CA GLU A 35 -10.49 -10.58 -26.71
C GLU A 35 -9.23 -11.35 -26.29
N VAL A 36 -8.27 -11.43 -27.21
CA VAL A 36 -6.97 -12.05 -26.95
C VAL A 36 -6.08 -11.08 -26.18
N ASN A 37 -5.99 -11.30 -24.87
CA ASN A 37 -5.25 -10.45 -23.93
C ASN A 37 -3.96 -11.12 -23.42
N PHE A 38 -3.04 -10.30 -22.89
CA PHE A 38 -1.71 -10.72 -22.48
C PHE A 38 -1.28 -10.15 -21.12
N GLU A 39 -0.48 -10.90 -20.38
CA GLU A 39 0.17 -10.41 -19.16
C GLU A 39 1.17 -9.25 -19.41
N PHE A 40 1.50 -8.53 -18.34
CA PHE A 40 2.52 -7.47 -18.41
C PHE A 40 3.88 -8.03 -18.85
N LYS A 41 4.53 -7.35 -19.81
CA LYS A 41 5.80 -7.77 -20.46
C LYS A 41 5.78 -9.17 -21.07
N SER A 42 4.60 -9.77 -21.29
CA SER A 42 4.46 -11.12 -21.81
C SER A 42 3.81 -11.15 -23.20
N ALA A 43 4.21 -12.15 -23.99
CA ALA A 43 3.54 -12.58 -25.21
C ALA A 43 2.80 -13.92 -25.03
N ILE A 44 2.73 -14.42 -23.79
CA ILE A 44 1.91 -15.57 -23.42
C ILE A 44 0.46 -15.10 -23.31
N MET A 45 -0.42 -15.74 -24.06
CA MET A 45 -1.85 -15.46 -24.06
C MET A 45 -2.46 -15.90 -22.72
N THR A 46 -3.20 -14.99 -22.08
CA THR A 46 -3.92 -15.28 -20.84
C THR A 46 -5.37 -15.68 -21.11
N ASP A 47 -5.94 -15.24 -22.23
CA ASP A 47 -7.36 -15.44 -22.59
C ASP A 47 -7.58 -15.49 -24.11
N GLY A 48 -8.81 -15.79 -24.56
CA GLY A 48 -9.23 -15.79 -25.96
C GLY A 48 -9.08 -17.14 -26.70
N TYR A 49 -8.77 -18.22 -25.99
CA TYR A 49 -8.55 -19.57 -26.57
C TYR A 49 -9.75 -20.12 -27.37
N PRO A 50 -11.03 -20.03 -26.89
CA PRO A 50 -12.16 -20.54 -27.64
C PRO A 50 -12.37 -19.83 -28.99
N SER A 51 -12.25 -18.51 -29.02
CA SER A 51 -12.38 -17.71 -30.24
C SER A 51 -11.25 -18.01 -31.22
N LEU A 52 -10.02 -18.21 -30.74
CA LEU A 52 -8.90 -18.58 -31.60
C LEU A 52 -9.02 -19.99 -32.18
N LEU A 53 -9.52 -20.97 -31.42
CA LEU A 53 -9.81 -22.31 -31.97
C LEU A 53 -10.88 -22.24 -33.08
N ARG A 54 -11.93 -21.44 -32.85
CA ARG A 54 -13.00 -21.22 -33.84
C ARG A 54 -12.47 -20.50 -35.08
N MET A 55 -11.64 -19.48 -34.92
CA MET A 55 -10.99 -18.79 -36.04
C MET A 55 -10.08 -19.74 -36.83
N ALA A 56 -9.27 -20.55 -36.15
CA ALA A 56 -8.40 -21.54 -36.81
C ALA A 56 -9.21 -22.55 -37.63
N GLU A 57 -10.33 -23.03 -37.08
CA GLU A 57 -11.23 -23.94 -37.78
C GLU A 57 -11.90 -23.30 -39.00
N LEU A 58 -12.34 -22.04 -38.88
CA LEU A 58 -12.93 -21.30 -39.99
C LEU A 58 -11.92 -21.04 -41.10
N LEU A 59 -10.67 -20.69 -40.78
CA LEU A 59 -9.62 -20.47 -41.77
C LEU A 59 -9.19 -21.77 -42.46
N LYS A 60 -9.10 -22.88 -41.70
CA LYS A 60 -8.83 -24.23 -42.22
C LYS A 60 -9.87 -24.64 -43.27
N LYS A 61 -11.15 -24.38 -43.00
CA LYS A 61 -12.27 -24.70 -43.91
C LYS A 61 -12.36 -23.76 -45.12
N ASN A 62 -11.73 -22.58 -45.06
CA ASN A 62 -11.89 -21.51 -46.06
C ASN A 62 -10.53 -20.93 -46.48
N PRO A 63 -9.72 -21.66 -47.29
CA PRO A 63 -8.34 -21.31 -47.61
C PRO A 63 -8.17 -19.97 -48.37
N GLY A 64 -9.24 -19.47 -48.99
CA GLY A 64 -9.22 -18.20 -49.72
C GLY A 64 -9.31 -16.94 -48.85
N TYR A 65 -9.71 -17.07 -47.58
CA TYR A 65 -9.77 -15.93 -46.65
C TYR A 65 -8.41 -15.72 -45.97
N LYS A 66 -8.05 -14.46 -45.73
CA LYS A 66 -6.79 -14.08 -45.08
C LYS A 66 -7.05 -13.27 -43.83
N VAL A 67 -6.14 -13.32 -42.87
CA VAL A 67 -6.21 -12.58 -41.60
C VAL A 67 -4.93 -11.80 -41.39
N LYS A 68 -5.07 -10.50 -41.11
CA LYS A 68 -4.01 -9.65 -40.62
C LYS A 68 -4.17 -9.47 -39.11
N LEU A 69 -3.17 -9.88 -38.35
CA LEU A 69 -3.07 -9.74 -36.91
C LEU A 69 -2.21 -8.53 -36.55
N VAL A 70 -2.69 -7.69 -35.65
CA VAL A 70 -1.96 -6.52 -35.16
C VAL A 70 -1.84 -6.60 -33.65
N GLY A 71 -0.62 -6.69 -33.14
CA GLY A 71 -0.35 -6.76 -31.71
C GLY A 71 -0.05 -5.40 -31.09
N HIS A 72 -0.70 -5.15 -29.95
CA HIS A 72 -0.62 -3.90 -29.19
C HIS A 72 0.01 -4.12 -27.80
N ALA A 73 0.57 -3.05 -27.23
CA ALA A 73 1.20 -3.00 -25.91
C ALA A 73 0.67 -1.84 -25.06
N ASP A 74 0.95 -1.88 -23.75
CA ASP A 74 0.52 -0.83 -22.83
C ASP A 74 1.42 0.42 -22.90
N ASP A 75 1.09 1.46 -22.14
CA ASP A 75 1.80 2.74 -22.13
C ASP A 75 3.23 2.67 -21.55
N ARG A 76 3.62 1.52 -20.95
CA ARG A 76 4.89 1.38 -20.22
C ARG A 76 6.00 0.89 -21.14
N GLY A 77 7.17 1.53 -21.04
CA GLY A 77 8.36 1.16 -21.81
C GLY A 77 8.56 1.99 -23.08
N SER A 78 9.73 1.80 -23.70
CA SER A 78 10.10 2.51 -24.92
C SER A 78 9.30 2.01 -26.13
N ASP A 79 9.13 2.89 -27.13
CA ASP A 79 8.43 2.56 -28.37
C ASP A 79 9.00 1.32 -29.05
N ARG A 80 10.34 1.20 -29.06
CA ARG A 80 11.04 0.04 -29.62
C ARG A 80 10.74 -1.25 -28.87
N LEU A 81 10.63 -1.19 -27.54
CA LEU A 81 10.33 -2.36 -26.71
C LEU A 81 8.86 -2.77 -26.89
N ASN A 82 7.95 -1.79 -26.94
CA ASN A 82 6.53 -2.06 -27.18
C ASN A 82 6.24 -2.55 -28.60
N GLN A 83 6.99 -2.08 -29.61
CA GLN A 83 6.95 -2.64 -30.96
C GLN A 83 7.36 -4.12 -30.97
N LYS A 84 8.50 -4.45 -30.34
CA LYS A 84 8.92 -5.86 -30.21
C LYS A 84 7.89 -6.71 -29.47
N LEU A 85 7.32 -6.17 -28.39
CA LEU A 85 6.35 -6.90 -27.57
C LEU A 85 5.03 -7.12 -28.30
N GLY A 86 4.51 -6.11 -29.00
CA GLY A 86 3.32 -6.27 -29.83
C GLY A 86 3.56 -7.22 -31.01
N ALA A 87 4.75 -7.21 -31.63
CA ALA A 87 5.08 -8.16 -32.69
C ALA A 87 5.12 -9.60 -32.16
N ALA A 88 5.72 -9.82 -30.99
CA ALA A 88 5.75 -11.12 -30.34
C ALA A 88 4.34 -11.65 -30.01
N ARG A 89 3.41 -10.76 -29.63
CA ARG A 89 2.00 -11.11 -29.36
C ARG A 89 1.25 -11.52 -30.62
N ALA A 90 1.39 -10.74 -31.69
CA ALA A 90 0.78 -11.08 -32.97
C ALA A 90 1.34 -12.41 -33.53
N GLU A 91 2.63 -12.66 -33.34
CA GLU A 91 3.26 -13.93 -33.75
C GLU A 91 2.81 -15.10 -32.87
N ALA A 92 2.60 -14.90 -31.56
CA ALA A 92 2.02 -15.92 -30.68
C ALA A 92 0.62 -16.35 -31.14
N VAL A 93 -0.24 -15.38 -31.50
CA VAL A 93 -1.58 -15.66 -32.05
C VAL A 93 -1.52 -16.34 -33.41
N LYS A 94 -0.63 -15.88 -34.30
CA LYS A 94 -0.40 -16.53 -35.60
C LYS A 94 0.04 -17.98 -35.45
N ASN A 95 0.99 -18.25 -34.56
CA ASN A 95 1.48 -19.60 -34.28
C ASN A 95 0.37 -20.49 -33.70
N PHE A 96 -0.49 -19.94 -32.84
CA PHE A 96 -1.67 -20.65 -32.34
C PHE A 96 -2.60 -21.03 -33.50
N LEU A 97 -3.01 -20.07 -34.34
CA LEU A 97 -3.91 -20.35 -35.47
C LEU A 97 -3.33 -21.39 -36.43
N ILE A 98 -2.02 -21.33 -36.71
CA ILE A 98 -1.31 -22.32 -37.54
C ILE A 98 -1.33 -23.70 -36.89
N LYS A 99 -1.00 -23.78 -35.59
CA LYS A 99 -0.99 -25.03 -34.82
C LYS A 99 -2.34 -25.74 -34.86
N TYR A 100 -3.44 -24.98 -34.85
CA TYR A 100 -4.80 -25.51 -34.88
C TYR A 100 -5.44 -25.55 -36.28
N GLY A 101 -4.65 -25.37 -37.33
CA GLY A 101 -5.00 -25.80 -38.69
C GLY A 101 -5.20 -24.72 -39.75
N ALA A 102 -5.00 -23.43 -39.42
CA ALA A 102 -4.96 -22.38 -40.43
C ALA A 102 -3.65 -22.44 -41.24
N SER A 103 -3.67 -22.11 -42.53
CA SER A 103 -2.44 -22.06 -43.34
C SER A 103 -1.63 -20.81 -43.02
N ALA A 104 -0.30 -20.94 -42.90
CA ALA A 104 0.59 -19.81 -42.67
C ALA A 104 0.48 -18.72 -43.75
N GLY A 105 0.17 -19.10 -45.00
CA GLY A 105 -0.04 -18.16 -46.11
C GLY A 105 -1.32 -17.32 -46.00
N GLN A 106 -2.24 -17.69 -45.10
CA GLN A 106 -3.46 -16.92 -44.82
C GLN A 106 -3.22 -15.84 -43.77
N ILE A 107 -2.14 -15.89 -42.98
CA ILE A 107 -2.00 -15.07 -41.78
C ILE A 107 -0.79 -14.14 -41.87
N GLN A 108 -1.03 -12.84 -41.73
CA GLN A 108 0.02 -11.82 -41.62
C GLN A 108 0.04 -11.25 -40.20
N ALA A 109 1.20 -11.20 -39.55
CA ALA A 109 1.35 -10.59 -38.24
C ALA A 109 2.11 -9.26 -38.33
N SER A 110 1.68 -8.28 -37.55
CA SER A 110 2.25 -6.94 -37.48
C SER A 110 2.05 -6.34 -36.09
N SER A 111 2.62 -5.17 -35.82
CA SER A 111 2.48 -4.52 -34.52
C SER A 111 2.38 -3.01 -34.63
N GLU A 112 1.62 -2.42 -33.72
CA GLU A 112 1.54 -0.98 -33.47
C GLU A 112 2.21 -0.58 -32.16
N GLY A 113 2.76 -1.54 -31.41
CA GLY A 113 3.27 -1.32 -30.06
C GLY A 113 2.24 -0.61 -29.19
N LYS A 114 2.64 0.51 -28.56
CA LYS A 114 1.73 1.32 -27.72
C LYS A 114 0.93 2.37 -28.50
N ARG A 115 1.03 2.40 -29.83
CA ARG A 115 0.26 3.32 -30.68
C ARG A 115 -1.19 2.83 -30.76
N ASN A 116 -2.12 3.77 -30.88
CA ASN A 116 -3.56 3.51 -30.96
C ASN A 116 -4.12 2.66 -29.77
N PRO A 117 -4.05 3.18 -28.53
CA PRO A 117 -4.64 2.51 -27.38
C PRO A 117 -6.18 2.39 -27.54
N LYS A 118 -6.75 1.21 -27.20
CA LYS A 118 -8.21 0.97 -27.17
C LYS A 118 -8.84 1.81 -26.06
N ILE A 119 -8.18 1.86 -24.90
CA ILE A 119 -8.58 2.71 -23.79
C ILE A 119 -7.45 3.69 -23.48
N PRO A 120 -7.64 5.01 -23.71
CA PRO A 120 -6.66 6.00 -23.32
C PRO A 120 -6.56 6.12 -21.79
N GLY A 121 -5.35 6.32 -21.27
CA GLY A 121 -5.11 6.46 -19.83
C GLY A 121 -4.07 5.48 -19.29
N ARG A 122 -3.83 5.57 -17.98
CA ARG A 122 -2.76 4.81 -17.27
C ARG A 122 -3.27 3.89 -16.17
N SER A 123 -4.59 3.69 -16.08
CA SER A 123 -5.18 2.81 -15.06
C SER A 123 -4.78 1.35 -15.31
N PRO A 124 -4.76 0.49 -14.28
CA PRO A 124 -4.51 -0.95 -14.43
C PRO A 124 -5.43 -1.60 -15.49
N GLU A 125 -6.68 -1.19 -15.54
CA GLU A 125 -7.71 -1.66 -16.46
C GLU A 125 -7.42 -1.20 -17.90
N ALA A 126 -7.12 0.09 -18.10
CA ALA A 126 -6.73 0.61 -19.42
C ALA A 126 -5.47 -0.09 -19.95
N ARG A 127 -4.51 -0.35 -19.05
CA ARG A 127 -3.28 -1.10 -19.40
C ARG A 127 -3.58 -2.54 -19.78
N PHE A 128 -4.51 -3.20 -19.10
CA PHE A 128 -4.92 -4.57 -19.44
C PHE A 128 -5.56 -4.62 -20.82
N MET A 129 -6.56 -3.77 -21.09
CA MET A 129 -7.27 -3.71 -22.38
C MET A 129 -6.40 -3.27 -23.56
N ASN A 130 -5.28 -2.58 -23.30
CA ASN A 130 -4.32 -2.20 -24.34
C ASN A 130 -3.33 -3.32 -24.71
N ARG A 131 -3.18 -4.36 -23.88
CA ARG A 131 -2.34 -5.53 -24.17
C ARG A 131 -3.16 -6.57 -24.94
N ARG A 132 -3.45 -6.28 -26.21
CA ARG A 132 -4.36 -7.07 -27.06
C ARG A 132 -3.76 -7.41 -28.44
N VAL A 133 -4.43 -8.31 -29.16
CA VAL A 133 -4.26 -8.50 -30.61
C VAL A 133 -5.60 -8.28 -31.31
N THR A 134 -5.60 -7.45 -32.36
CA THR A 134 -6.76 -7.28 -33.25
C THR A 134 -6.57 -8.08 -34.54
N ALA A 135 -7.68 -8.39 -35.20
CA ALA A 135 -7.69 -9.13 -36.45
C ALA A 135 -8.53 -8.42 -37.51
N THR A 136 -7.98 -8.35 -38.71
CA THR A 136 -8.68 -7.93 -39.92
C THR A 136 -8.76 -9.12 -40.86
N VAL A 137 -9.97 -9.57 -41.20
CA VAL A 137 -10.22 -10.68 -42.11
C VAL A 137 -10.58 -10.12 -43.48
N THR A 138 -9.95 -10.65 -44.53
CA THR A 138 -10.27 -10.33 -45.92
C THR A 138 -10.72 -11.56 -46.70
N ASP A 139 -11.66 -11.35 -47.62
CA ASP A 139 -12.12 -12.37 -48.54
C ASP A 139 -11.10 -12.62 -49.69
N PRO A 140 -11.31 -13.62 -50.56
CA PRO A 140 -10.40 -13.93 -51.66
C PRO A 140 -10.18 -12.77 -52.66
N SER A 141 -11.08 -11.78 -52.70
CA SER A 141 -10.95 -10.59 -53.54
C SER A 141 -10.16 -9.47 -52.86
N GLY A 142 -9.81 -9.63 -51.59
CA GLY A 142 -9.08 -8.66 -50.78
C GLY A 142 -10.00 -7.68 -50.04
N LYS A 143 -11.32 -7.85 -50.08
CA LYS A 143 -12.27 -7.00 -49.35
C LYS A 143 -12.29 -7.36 -47.87
N VAL A 144 -12.25 -6.36 -46.99
CA VAL A 144 -12.39 -6.55 -45.54
C VAL A 144 -13.79 -7.03 -45.20
N VAL A 145 -13.90 -8.15 -44.50
CA VAL A 145 -15.16 -8.80 -44.11
C VAL A 145 -15.35 -8.87 -42.59
N GLY A 146 -14.28 -8.69 -41.82
CA GLY A 146 -14.32 -8.51 -40.36
C GLY A 146 -13.11 -7.73 -39.92
N ASP A 147 -13.26 -6.82 -38.96
CA ASP A 147 -12.17 -5.96 -38.46
C ASP A 147 -12.44 -5.58 -37.00
N GLY A 148 -11.47 -5.77 -36.12
CA GLY A 148 -11.62 -5.47 -34.69
C GLY A 148 -10.99 -6.52 -33.78
N GLY A 149 -11.67 -6.83 -32.67
CA GLY A 149 -11.30 -7.93 -31.80
C GLY A 149 -11.44 -9.29 -32.48
N MET A 150 -11.03 -10.37 -31.81
CA MET A 150 -11.13 -11.71 -32.38
C MET A 150 -12.58 -12.14 -32.63
N GLY A 151 -13.50 -11.78 -31.75
CA GLY A 151 -14.94 -12.00 -31.92
C GLY A 151 -15.50 -11.29 -33.16
N ASP A 152 -15.21 -9.99 -33.33
CA ASP A 152 -15.68 -9.19 -34.48
C ASP A 152 -15.18 -9.76 -35.82
N ALA A 153 -13.91 -10.19 -35.84
CA ALA A 153 -13.29 -10.83 -36.99
C ALA A 153 -13.99 -12.15 -37.36
N ILE A 154 -14.36 -12.96 -36.36
CA ILE A 154 -15.07 -14.23 -36.56
C ILE A 154 -16.49 -13.97 -37.04
N GLU A 155 -17.21 -13.04 -36.43
CA GLU A 155 -18.59 -12.72 -36.80
C GLU A 155 -18.68 -12.20 -38.24
N GLY A 156 -17.75 -11.30 -38.61
CA GLY A 156 -17.63 -10.78 -39.97
C GLY A 156 -17.33 -11.88 -41.00
N LEU A 157 -16.39 -12.77 -40.68
CA LEU A 157 -16.09 -13.94 -41.51
C LEU A 157 -17.30 -14.85 -41.67
N GLN A 158 -18.02 -15.16 -40.59
CA GLN A 158 -19.20 -16.03 -40.64
C GLN A 158 -20.34 -15.41 -41.45
N LYS A 159 -20.59 -14.10 -41.32
CA LYS A 159 -21.55 -13.36 -42.15
C LYS A 159 -21.16 -13.40 -43.63
N ALA A 160 -19.87 -13.23 -43.94
CA ALA A 160 -19.38 -13.31 -45.32
C ALA A 160 -19.52 -14.73 -45.90
N LEU A 161 -19.25 -15.76 -45.11
CA LEU A 161 -19.43 -17.16 -45.51
C LEU A 161 -20.91 -17.50 -45.73
N ALA A 162 -21.82 -17.04 -44.87
CA ALA A 162 -23.26 -17.21 -45.03
C ALA A 162 -23.79 -16.47 -46.27
N ALA A 163 -23.31 -15.25 -46.53
CA ALA A 163 -23.64 -14.50 -47.75
C ALA A 163 -23.09 -15.17 -49.01
N ALA A 164 -21.89 -15.77 -48.94
CA ALA A 164 -21.31 -16.54 -50.04
C ALA A 164 -22.11 -17.82 -50.31
N GLN A 165 -22.56 -18.54 -49.28
CA GLN A 165 -23.45 -19.71 -49.43
C GLN A 165 -24.80 -19.33 -50.04
N LYS A 166 -25.42 -18.24 -49.59
CA LYS A 166 -26.68 -17.74 -50.17
C LYS A 166 -26.52 -17.33 -51.65
N LYS A 167 -25.39 -16.70 -52.00
CA LYS A 167 -25.07 -16.34 -53.38
C LYS A 167 -24.73 -17.57 -54.23
N GLN A 168 -24.19 -18.63 -53.63
CA GLN A 168 -23.98 -19.93 -54.27
C GLN A 168 -25.30 -20.67 -54.51
N GLU A 169 -26.27 -20.60 -53.58
CA GLU A 169 -27.63 -21.12 -53.76
C GLU A 169 -28.40 -20.35 -54.84
N GLU A 170 -28.34 -19.02 -54.84
CA GLU A 170 -28.91 -18.18 -55.91
C GLU A 170 -28.18 -18.38 -57.27
N CYS A 171 -26.88 -18.72 -57.26
CA CYS A 171 -26.13 -19.06 -58.47
C CYS A 171 -26.43 -20.48 -58.96
N CYS A 172 -26.66 -21.44 -58.05
CA CYS A 172 -27.14 -22.79 -58.38
C CYS A 172 -28.58 -22.75 -58.92
N ASP A 173 -29.45 -21.87 -58.41
CA ASP A 173 -30.78 -21.61 -58.98
C ASP A 173 -30.72 -20.87 -60.33
N ALA A 174 -29.73 -19.99 -60.53
CA ALA A 174 -29.48 -19.34 -61.82
C ALA A 174 -28.84 -20.29 -62.87
N ILE A 175 -28.08 -21.29 -62.43
CA ILE A 175 -27.52 -22.35 -63.27
C ILE A 175 -28.61 -23.37 -63.63
N LEU A 176 -29.53 -23.69 -62.70
CA LEU A 176 -30.73 -24.49 -62.97
C LEU A 176 -31.74 -23.78 -63.89
N LYS A 177 -31.82 -22.44 -63.85
CA LYS A 177 -32.57 -21.65 -64.86
C LYS A 177 -31.85 -21.45 -66.20
N ARG A 178 -30.54 -21.71 -66.28
CA ARG A 178 -29.79 -21.77 -67.55
C ARG A 178 -29.81 -23.16 -68.18
N LEU A 179 -30.38 -24.14 -67.50
CA LEU A 179 -30.61 -25.50 -67.99
C LEU A 179 -31.97 -25.67 -68.68
N ASP A 180 -32.48 -24.60 -69.31
CA ASP A 180 -33.67 -24.64 -70.17
C ASP A 180 -33.33 -24.13 -71.59
N ARG A 181 -32.11 -24.45 -72.06
CA ARG A 181 -31.76 -24.30 -73.49
C ARG A 181 -31.92 -25.61 -74.24
N LEU A 182 -33.17 -26.07 -74.32
CA LEU A 182 -33.59 -27.06 -75.31
C LEU A 182 -33.72 -26.45 -76.73
N ASP A 183 -33.76 -25.12 -76.86
CA ASP A 183 -33.93 -24.45 -78.16
C ASP A 183 -32.65 -24.33 -79.01
N ASP A 184 -31.45 -24.35 -78.40
CA ASP A 184 -30.20 -24.22 -79.16
C ASP A 184 -29.81 -25.53 -79.87
N ILE A 185 -30.17 -26.70 -79.31
CA ILE A 185 -29.95 -28.02 -79.94
C ILE A 185 -31.02 -28.29 -81.02
N ALA A 186 -32.24 -27.79 -80.84
CA ALA A 186 -33.31 -27.90 -81.84
C ALA A 186 -33.02 -27.06 -83.10
N ASN A 187 -32.38 -25.90 -82.97
CA ASN A 187 -31.98 -25.07 -84.11
C ASN A 187 -30.76 -25.64 -84.84
N MET A 188 -29.80 -26.26 -84.14
CA MET A 188 -28.64 -26.92 -84.76
C MET A 188 -29.04 -28.19 -85.54
N LEU A 189 -30.04 -28.95 -85.07
CA LEU A 189 -30.62 -30.10 -85.80
C LEU A 189 -31.40 -29.69 -87.06
N ARG A 190 -32.03 -28.51 -87.08
CA ARG A 190 -32.69 -27.97 -88.30
C ARG A 190 -31.68 -27.51 -89.35
N ASP A 191 -30.57 -26.90 -88.94
CA ASP A 191 -29.50 -26.49 -89.86
C ASP A 191 -28.75 -27.70 -90.43
N MET A 192 -28.54 -28.76 -89.64
CA MET A 192 -27.94 -30.01 -90.13
C MET A 192 -28.87 -30.77 -91.10
N LYS A 193 -30.20 -30.69 -90.92
CA LYS A 193 -31.18 -31.23 -91.87
C LYS A 193 -31.20 -30.46 -93.19
N LYS A 194 -31.11 -29.12 -93.12
CA LYS A 194 -31.05 -28.24 -94.30
C LYS A 194 -29.77 -28.46 -95.11
N ALA A 195 -28.64 -28.72 -94.45
CA ALA A 195 -27.39 -29.11 -95.10
C ALA A 195 -27.44 -30.50 -95.74
N ASN A 196 -28.16 -31.47 -95.16
CA ASN A 196 -28.37 -32.79 -95.75
C ASN A 196 -29.30 -32.76 -96.98
N ASP A 197 -30.35 -31.95 -96.96
CA ASP A 197 -31.25 -31.77 -98.11
C ASP A 197 -30.56 -31.08 -99.30
N ASP A 198 -29.61 -30.17 -99.03
CA ASP A 198 -28.79 -29.51 -100.06
C ASP A 198 -27.72 -30.45 -100.65
N LEU A 199 -27.15 -31.34 -99.83
CA LEU A 199 -26.27 -32.41 -100.29
C LEU A 199 -27.00 -33.42 -101.18
N GLN A 200 -28.25 -33.76 -100.84
CA GLN A 200 -29.08 -34.68 -101.63
C GLN A 200 -29.38 -34.11 -103.03
N LYS A 201 -29.65 -32.78 -103.13
CA LYS A 201 -29.81 -32.08 -104.41
C LYS A 201 -28.54 -32.06 -105.26
N GLN A 202 -27.37 -31.94 -104.64
CA GLN A 202 -26.08 -32.00 -105.34
C GLN A 202 -25.76 -33.42 -105.85
N VAL A 203 -26.15 -34.46 -105.10
CA VAL A 203 -26.02 -35.87 -105.51
C VAL A 203 -26.96 -36.22 -106.66
N ASP A 204 -28.19 -35.70 -106.68
CA ASP A 204 -29.14 -35.90 -107.79
C ASP A 204 -28.72 -35.12 -109.05
N ALA A 205 -28.14 -33.92 -108.91
CA ALA A 205 -27.53 -33.18 -110.01
C ALA A 205 -26.32 -33.92 -110.62
N LEU A 206 -25.48 -34.56 -109.80
CA LEU A 206 -24.34 -35.38 -110.26
C LEU A 206 -24.77 -36.69 -110.93
N LYS A 207 -25.83 -37.34 -110.49
CA LYS A 207 -26.42 -38.51 -111.18
C LYS A 207 -26.97 -38.15 -112.56
N THR A 208 -27.53 -36.94 -112.69
CA THR A 208 -28.06 -36.45 -113.98
C THR A 208 -26.93 -36.07 -114.95
N ALA A 209 -25.79 -35.59 -114.44
CA ALA A 209 -24.57 -35.35 -115.22
C ALA A 209 -23.82 -36.65 -115.61
N GLN A 210 -23.92 -37.69 -114.79
CA GLN A 210 -23.36 -39.01 -115.10
C GLN A 210 -24.13 -39.70 -116.24
N ALA A 211 -25.46 -39.52 -116.30
CA ALA A 211 -26.30 -40.07 -117.38
C ALA A 211 -26.06 -39.41 -118.77
N SER A 212 -25.65 -38.13 -118.83
CA SER A 212 -25.31 -37.47 -120.10
C SER A 212 -23.91 -37.85 -120.62
N THR A 213 -23.03 -38.31 -119.73
CA THR A 213 -21.66 -38.74 -120.07
C THR A 213 -21.64 -40.15 -120.67
N ASP A 214 -22.51 -41.06 -120.20
CA ASP A 214 -22.63 -42.43 -120.74
C ASP A 214 -23.15 -42.49 -122.19
N GLN A 215 -23.88 -41.46 -122.63
CA GLN A 215 -24.39 -41.37 -124.01
C GLN A 215 -23.31 -40.86 -124.99
N SER A 216 -22.23 -40.26 -124.49
CA SER A 216 -21.09 -39.78 -125.29
C SER A 216 -20.00 -40.84 -125.52
N VAL A 217 -20.02 -41.95 -124.75
CA VAL A 217 -19.05 -43.06 -124.86
C VAL A 217 -19.48 -44.12 -125.90
N LYS A 218 -20.74 -44.11 -126.36
CA LYS A 218 -21.25 -45.06 -127.36
C LYS A 218 -20.86 -44.76 -128.82
N ASN A 219 -20.23 -43.60 -129.11
CA ASN A 219 -19.92 -43.15 -130.47
C ASN A 219 -18.41 -42.88 -130.72
N LEU A 220 -17.52 -43.81 -130.36
CA LEU A 220 -16.09 -43.74 -130.73
C LEU A 220 -15.71 -44.87 -131.71
N PRO A 221 -14.95 -44.58 -132.80
CA PRO A 221 -14.61 -45.58 -133.82
C PRO A 221 -13.49 -46.54 -133.38
N LYS A 222 -13.53 -47.77 -133.89
CA LYS A 222 -12.58 -48.85 -133.60
C LYS A 222 -11.22 -48.60 -134.26
N LEU A 223 -10.16 -48.62 -133.45
CA LEU A 223 -8.75 -48.61 -133.86
C LEU A 223 -8.30 -50.01 -134.33
N SER A 224 -7.33 -50.02 -135.24
CA SER A 224 -6.95 -51.16 -136.09
C SER A 224 -5.75 -51.94 -135.53
N ALA A 225 -5.49 -53.13 -136.09
CA ALA A 225 -4.48 -54.09 -135.65
C ALA A 225 -3.01 -53.61 -135.65
N ASN A 226 -2.72 -52.38 -136.08
CA ASN A 226 -1.36 -51.81 -136.07
C ASN A 226 -1.02 -50.95 -134.84
N ASP A 227 -1.98 -50.67 -133.96
CA ASP A 227 -1.73 -49.92 -132.70
C ASP A 227 -1.24 -50.83 -131.55
N VAL A 228 -1.16 -52.14 -131.77
CA VAL A 228 -0.84 -53.16 -130.76
C VAL A 228 0.67 -53.33 -130.54
N ALA A 229 1.51 -52.86 -131.46
CA ALA A 229 2.97 -53.05 -131.39
C ALA A 229 3.71 -51.95 -130.58
N SER A 230 3.09 -50.79 -130.32
CA SER A 230 3.66 -49.73 -129.47
C SER A 230 3.24 -49.81 -127.99
N ILE A 231 2.43 -50.81 -127.64
CA ILE A 231 1.89 -51.02 -126.28
C ILE A 231 2.79 -51.93 -125.44
N THR A 232 3.68 -52.70 -126.09
CA THR A 232 4.51 -53.72 -125.41
C THR A 232 5.76 -53.14 -124.73
N GLU A 233 6.22 -51.93 -125.10
CA GLU A 233 7.32 -51.24 -124.40
C GLU A 233 6.85 -50.30 -123.27
N ARG A 234 5.60 -49.79 -123.33
CA ARG A 234 5.02 -49.01 -122.20
C ARG A 234 4.56 -49.85 -121.03
N THR A 235 4.32 -51.15 -121.24
CA THR A 235 3.82 -52.06 -120.20
C THR A 235 4.90 -52.54 -119.22
N ALA A 236 6.19 -52.46 -119.58
CA ALA A 236 7.29 -52.71 -118.64
C ALA A 236 7.53 -51.53 -117.67
N ASP A 237 7.48 -50.30 -118.17
CA ASP A 237 7.62 -49.10 -117.32
C ASP A 237 6.35 -48.77 -116.51
N GLU A 238 5.15 -49.11 -117.01
CA GLU A 238 3.93 -49.05 -116.22
C GLU A 238 3.85 -50.16 -115.16
N ALA A 239 4.43 -51.35 -115.38
CA ALA A 239 4.52 -52.39 -114.35
C ALA A 239 5.53 -52.02 -113.23
N ILE A 240 6.59 -51.28 -113.54
CA ILE A 240 7.55 -50.77 -112.55
C ILE A 240 6.98 -49.57 -111.76
N LYS A 241 6.15 -48.72 -112.37
CA LYS A 241 5.41 -47.68 -111.64
C LYS A 241 4.25 -48.22 -110.78
N LYS A 242 3.68 -49.37 -111.12
CA LYS A 242 2.56 -49.99 -110.37
C LYS A 242 3.00 -50.70 -109.08
N ASN A 243 4.29 -50.94 -108.89
CA ASN A 243 4.86 -51.67 -107.74
C ASN A 243 5.71 -50.82 -106.78
N GLN A 244 5.77 -49.50 -106.96
CA GLN A 244 6.37 -48.62 -105.97
C GLN A 244 5.36 -48.36 -104.85
N MET A 245 5.62 -48.92 -103.66
CA MET A 245 4.86 -48.53 -102.47
C MET A 245 4.96 -47.01 -102.28
N PRO A 246 3.85 -46.30 -102.02
CA PRO A 246 3.93 -44.94 -101.58
C PRO A 246 4.76 -44.91 -100.30
N ARG A 247 5.83 -44.10 -100.31
CA ARG A 247 6.75 -44.03 -99.18
C ARG A 247 6.08 -43.54 -97.91
N PHE A 248 4.93 -42.88 -98.01
CA PHE A 248 4.11 -42.45 -96.89
C PHE A 248 2.74 -43.15 -96.92
N ALA A 249 2.29 -43.61 -95.75
CA ALA A 249 0.96 -44.18 -95.54
C ALA A 249 0.34 -43.62 -94.26
N LEU A 250 -0.94 -43.27 -94.32
CA LEU A 250 -1.71 -42.91 -93.11
C LEU A 250 -2.29 -44.19 -92.53
N LEU A 251 -1.65 -44.69 -91.47
CA LEU A 251 -1.95 -45.98 -90.85
C LEU A 251 -3.27 -45.99 -90.07
N GLY A 252 -3.80 -44.84 -89.68
CA GLY A 252 -5.07 -44.76 -89.00
C GLY A 252 -5.45 -43.33 -88.62
N LEU A 253 -6.69 -42.94 -88.91
CA LEU A 253 -7.43 -41.91 -88.18
C LEU A 253 -8.54 -42.62 -87.42
N ASN A 254 -8.29 -42.88 -86.14
CA ASN A 254 -9.10 -43.77 -85.32
C ASN A 254 -9.74 -42.98 -84.16
N ALA A 255 -11.01 -43.27 -83.90
CA ALA A 255 -11.75 -42.75 -82.76
C ALA A 255 -12.41 -43.90 -82.00
N GLY A 256 -12.53 -43.76 -80.69
CA GLY A 256 -13.17 -44.78 -79.87
C GLY A 256 -13.15 -44.42 -78.40
N VAL A 257 -13.22 -45.43 -77.54
CA VAL A 257 -13.33 -45.23 -76.09
C VAL A 257 -12.27 -46.01 -75.34
N ASP A 258 -11.80 -45.44 -74.23
CA ASP A 258 -11.01 -46.16 -73.25
C ASP A 258 -11.88 -47.02 -72.31
N SER A 259 -11.25 -47.72 -71.37
CA SER A 259 -11.92 -48.57 -70.37
C SER A 259 -12.86 -47.81 -69.43
N GLU A 260 -12.79 -46.47 -69.39
CA GLU A 260 -13.70 -45.62 -68.62
C GLU A 260 -14.83 -45.03 -69.49
N GLY A 261 -14.94 -45.45 -70.75
CA GLY A 261 -15.92 -44.95 -71.71
C GLY A 261 -15.61 -43.54 -72.22
N LYS A 262 -14.42 -43.00 -71.97
CA LYS A 262 -14.04 -41.65 -72.41
C LYS A 262 -13.55 -41.67 -73.85
N LEU A 263 -13.91 -40.63 -74.60
CA LEU A 263 -13.52 -40.48 -76.00
C LEU A 263 -11.99 -40.41 -76.14
N THR A 264 -11.47 -41.18 -77.08
CA THR A 264 -10.06 -41.20 -77.49
C THR A 264 -9.94 -41.00 -78.99
N PHE A 265 -8.87 -40.33 -79.40
CA PHE A 265 -8.53 -40.15 -80.81
C PHE A 265 -7.08 -40.58 -81.05
N THR A 266 -6.79 -41.22 -82.18
CA THR A 266 -5.44 -41.59 -82.57
C THR A 266 -5.22 -41.36 -84.05
N GLY A 267 -4.20 -40.57 -84.37
CA GLY A 267 -3.68 -40.40 -85.72
C GLY A 267 -2.32 -41.07 -85.85
N ARG A 268 -2.14 -41.98 -86.80
CA ARG A 268 -0.87 -42.66 -87.04
C ARG A 268 -0.46 -42.53 -88.51
N GLY A 269 0.77 -42.10 -88.76
CA GLY A 269 1.40 -42.04 -90.08
C GLY A 269 2.71 -42.80 -90.10
N ARG A 270 3.05 -43.41 -91.24
CA ARG A 270 4.31 -44.13 -91.44
C ARG A 270 4.96 -43.70 -92.73
N TYR A 271 6.26 -43.47 -92.65
CA TYR A 271 7.16 -43.40 -93.78
C TYR A 271 7.96 -44.70 -93.88
N PHE A 272 7.99 -45.34 -95.03
CA PHE A 272 8.75 -46.56 -95.27
C PHE A 272 9.41 -46.51 -96.65
N ALA A 273 10.74 -46.57 -96.68
CA ALA A 273 11.51 -46.46 -97.91
C ALA A 273 12.56 -47.58 -97.98
N PRO A 274 12.32 -48.65 -98.76
CA PRO A 274 13.33 -49.65 -99.03
C PRO A 274 14.45 -49.09 -99.94
N PHE A 275 15.69 -49.53 -99.72
CA PHE A 275 16.87 -49.17 -100.48
C PHE A 275 17.90 -50.32 -100.51
N LYS A 276 18.73 -50.37 -101.55
CA LYS A 276 19.79 -51.40 -101.73
C LYS A 276 19.28 -52.85 -101.55
N GLU A 277 18.02 -53.11 -101.93
CA GLU A 277 17.31 -54.40 -101.87
C GLU A 277 17.12 -55.03 -100.48
N LYS A 278 18.04 -54.84 -99.53
CA LYS A 278 18.02 -55.51 -98.21
C LYS A 278 17.71 -54.57 -97.06
N PHE A 279 17.69 -53.25 -97.27
CA PHE A 279 17.51 -52.28 -96.20
C PHE A 279 16.27 -51.42 -96.42
N ALA A 280 15.71 -50.87 -95.34
CA ALA A 280 14.70 -49.84 -95.41
C ALA A 280 14.85 -48.85 -94.25
N VAL A 281 14.55 -47.58 -94.52
CA VAL A 281 14.34 -46.59 -93.47
C VAL A 281 12.85 -46.58 -93.14
N GLN A 282 12.53 -46.67 -91.86
CA GLN A 282 11.16 -46.54 -91.37
C GLN A 282 11.06 -45.42 -90.34
N GLY A 283 10.16 -44.47 -90.61
CA GLY A 283 9.71 -43.47 -89.66
C GLY A 283 8.24 -43.69 -89.32
N GLN A 284 7.83 -43.54 -88.07
CA GLN A 284 6.43 -43.59 -87.67
C GLN A 284 6.13 -42.44 -86.72
N ALA A 285 4.98 -41.80 -86.90
CA ALA A 285 4.48 -40.78 -86.00
C ALA A 285 3.08 -41.19 -85.54
N GLU A 286 2.83 -41.09 -84.24
CA GLU A 286 1.53 -41.36 -83.64
C GLU A 286 1.17 -40.22 -82.69
N TYR A 287 -0.04 -39.70 -82.82
CA TYR A 287 -0.62 -38.75 -81.86
C TYR A 287 -1.85 -39.39 -81.23
N MET A 288 -1.89 -39.44 -79.90
CA MET A 288 -2.99 -39.99 -79.13
C MET A 288 -3.55 -38.90 -78.21
N TYR A 289 -4.86 -38.72 -78.29
CA TYR A 289 -5.62 -37.85 -77.40
C TYR A 289 -6.48 -38.70 -76.48
N PHE A 290 -6.34 -38.45 -75.18
CA PHE A 290 -7.23 -38.91 -74.12
C PHE A 290 -7.78 -37.67 -73.40
N ARG A 291 -8.83 -37.84 -72.58
CA ARG A 291 -9.41 -36.71 -71.84
C ARG A 291 -8.44 -36.12 -70.81
N ASP A 292 -7.64 -36.97 -70.17
CA ASP A 292 -6.71 -36.63 -69.09
C ASP A 292 -5.30 -36.31 -69.60
N ARG A 293 -4.97 -36.65 -70.86
CA ARG A 293 -3.62 -36.51 -71.40
C ARG A 293 -3.54 -36.48 -72.92
N LYS A 294 -2.44 -35.90 -73.41
CA LYS A 294 -2.06 -35.86 -74.82
C LYS A 294 -0.70 -36.51 -74.98
N GLU A 295 -0.55 -37.34 -75.99
CA GLU A 295 0.68 -38.08 -76.24
C GLU A 295 1.07 -37.96 -77.72
N GLY A 296 2.35 -37.70 -77.97
CA GLY A 296 2.95 -37.75 -79.31
C GLY A 296 4.14 -38.68 -79.30
N GLN A 297 4.16 -39.69 -80.16
CA GLN A 297 5.29 -40.59 -80.35
C GLN A 297 5.87 -40.44 -81.75
N PHE A 298 7.19 -40.42 -81.82
CA PHE A 298 7.94 -40.47 -83.06
C PHE A 298 8.98 -41.59 -82.98
N ASP A 299 8.96 -42.45 -83.98
CA ASP A 299 9.84 -43.60 -84.14
C ASP A 299 10.67 -43.42 -85.40
N LEU A 300 11.97 -43.69 -85.31
CA LEU A 300 12.87 -43.73 -86.45
C LEU A 300 13.75 -44.97 -86.34
N GLY A 301 13.87 -45.71 -87.42
CA GLY A 301 14.68 -46.92 -87.42
C GLY A 301 15.07 -47.42 -88.79
N LEU A 302 15.96 -48.41 -88.75
CA LEU A 302 16.44 -49.14 -89.91
C LEU A 302 15.92 -50.57 -89.85
N VAL A 303 15.49 -51.07 -90.99
CA VAL A 303 15.04 -52.45 -91.16
C VAL A 303 15.97 -53.14 -92.15
N ASN A 304 16.44 -54.33 -91.81
CA ASN A 304 17.26 -55.17 -92.67
C ASN A 304 16.54 -56.51 -92.90
N ARG A 305 16.46 -56.96 -94.15
CA ARG A 305 15.87 -58.25 -94.51
C ARG A 305 16.91 -59.17 -95.13
N TYR A 306 16.95 -60.40 -94.63
CA TYR A 306 17.73 -61.49 -95.16
C TYR A 306 16.83 -62.72 -95.38
N LYS A 307 16.51 -62.99 -96.65
CA LYS A 307 15.55 -64.03 -97.06
C LYS A 307 14.19 -63.85 -96.36
N ASP A 308 13.76 -64.87 -95.62
CA ASP A 308 12.52 -64.90 -94.86
C ASP A 308 12.67 -64.27 -93.46
N PHE A 309 13.85 -63.78 -93.08
CA PHE A 309 14.07 -63.11 -91.79
C PHE A 309 14.26 -61.61 -91.96
N GLN A 310 13.75 -60.84 -91.00
CA GLN A 310 13.85 -59.39 -90.98
C GLN A 310 14.14 -58.90 -89.56
N ALA A 311 15.11 -58.01 -89.42
CA ALA A 311 15.43 -57.37 -88.15
C ALA A 311 15.23 -55.85 -88.26
N GLY A 312 14.72 -55.26 -87.18
CA GLY A 312 14.52 -53.82 -87.08
C GLY A 312 15.21 -53.25 -85.83
N LEU A 313 15.81 -52.07 -85.96
CA LEU A 313 16.35 -51.32 -84.83
C LEU A 313 15.76 -49.90 -84.87
N PHE A 314 15.14 -49.49 -83.78
CA PHE A 314 14.37 -48.25 -83.68
C PHE A 314 14.75 -47.45 -82.44
N THR A 315 14.73 -46.13 -82.58
CA THR A 315 14.71 -45.17 -81.48
C THR A 315 13.36 -44.47 -81.48
N SER A 316 12.69 -44.50 -80.34
CA SER A 316 11.36 -43.96 -80.13
C SER A 316 11.42 -42.85 -79.09
N PHE A 317 10.80 -41.71 -79.40
CA PHE A 317 10.61 -40.60 -78.48
C PHE A 317 9.11 -40.38 -78.27
N LYS A 318 8.69 -40.29 -77.01
CA LYS A 318 7.30 -40.01 -76.65
C LYS A 318 7.22 -38.76 -75.79
N ASN A 319 6.52 -37.75 -76.24
CA ASN A 319 6.13 -36.61 -75.41
C ASN A 319 4.74 -36.87 -74.83
N VAL A 320 4.61 -36.66 -73.52
CA VAL A 320 3.37 -36.85 -72.76
C VAL A 320 3.05 -35.56 -72.03
N GLN A 321 1.83 -35.07 -72.17
CA GLN A 321 1.31 -33.94 -71.41
C GLN A 321 0.08 -34.39 -70.62
N ILE A 322 0.13 -34.31 -69.29
CA ILE A 322 -0.99 -34.64 -68.42
C ILE A 322 -1.76 -33.36 -68.09
N THR A 323 -3.06 -33.34 -68.37
CA THR A 323 -3.92 -32.14 -68.26
C THR A 323 -3.90 -31.57 -66.83
N ASP A 324 -4.02 -32.42 -65.82
CA ASP A 324 -4.10 -31.99 -64.41
C ASP A 324 -2.78 -31.47 -63.84
N LEU A 325 -1.64 -31.88 -64.41
CA LEU A 325 -0.31 -31.47 -63.95
C LEU A 325 0.23 -30.24 -64.69
N LYS A 326 -0.43 -29.80 -65.77
CA LYS A 326 -0.04 -28.66 -66.63
C LYS A 326 1.42 -28.67 -67.15
N ALA A 327 2.11 -29.79 -66.99
CA ALA A 327 3.49 -30.01 -67.41
C ALA A 327 3.56 -31.24 -68.32
N GLY A 328 4.54 -31.25 -69.23
CA GLY A 328 4.80 -32.36 -70.13
C GLY A 328 6.22 -32.88 -69.99
N GLY A 329 6.44 -34.15 -70.33
CA GLY A 329 7.72 -34.83 -70.27
C GLY A 329 8.01 -35.62 -71.54
N THR A 330 9.29 -35.67 -71.92
CA THR A 330 9.75 -36.47 -73.05
C THR A 330 10.44 -37.74 -72.54
N LEU A 331 10.02 -38.86 -73.09
CA LEU A 331 10.52 -40.21 -72.84
C LEU A 331 11.23 -40.73 -74.08
N GLY A 332 12.18 -41.65 -73.89
CA GLY A 332 13.01 -42.21 -74.95
C GLY A 332 13.27 -43.69 -74.73
N GLN A 333 13.08 -44.48 -75.79
CA GLN A 333 13.20 -45.94 -75.75
C GLN A 333 13.86 -46.46 -77.04
N ALA A 334 14.80 -47.38 -76.90
CA ALA A 334 15.33 -48.15 -78.01
C ALA A 334 14.53 -49.45 -78.14
N ALA A 335 14.22 -49.86 -79.37
CA ALA A 335 13.49 -51.08 -79.66
C ALA A 335 14.22 -51.91 -80.72
N MET A 336 14.28 -53.23 -80.51
CA MET A 336 14.79 -54.19 -81.47
C MET A 336 13.69 -55.20 -81.80
N THR A 337 13.54 -55.53 -83.08
CA THR A 337 12.58 -56.52 -83.56
C THR A 337 13.26 -57.59 -84.41
N LEU A 338 12.72 -58.80 -84.38
CA LEU A 338 13.13 -59.91 -85.23
C LEU A 338 11.88 -60.64 -85.73
N ASP A 339 11.60 -60.53 -87.02
CA ASP A 339 10.44 -61.08 -87.71
C ASP A 339 10.84 -62.23 -88.65
N TYR A 340 10.06 -63.31 -88.66
CA TYR A 340 10.05 -64.34 -89.68
C TYR A 340 8.84 -64.16 -90.61
N ILE A 341 9.10 -64.06 -91.90
CA ILE A 341 8.15 -63.78 -92.98
C ILE A 341 7.79 -65.10 -93.68
N PHE A 342 6.49 -65.36 -93.81
CA PHE A 342 5.94 -66.53 -94.48
C PHE A 342 4.86 -66.11 -95.48
N GLY A 343 4.35 -67.06 -96.29
CA GLY A 343 3.46 -66.75 -97.43
C GLY A 343 2.12 -66.08 -97.09
N ARG A 344 1.74 -65.99 -95.80
CA ARG A 344 0.52 -65.33 -95.34
C ARG A 344 0.78 -64.17 -94.38
N GLY A 345 2.04 -63.78 -94.15
CA GLY A 345 2.37 -62.67 -93.27
C GLY A 345 3.71 -62.82 -92.55
N LYS A 346 3.78 -62.39 -91.30
CA LYS A 346 4.99 -62.46 -90.47
C LYS A 346 4.68 -62.68 -88.99
N VAL A 347 5.61 -63.29 -88.28
CA VAL A 347 5.59 -63.44 -86.82
C VAL A 347 6.98 -63.13 -86.27
N GLY A 348 7.07 -62.46 -85.13
CA GLY A 348 8.34 -62.02 -84.60
C GLY A 348 8.32 -61.75 -83.12
N VAL A 349 9.48 -61.37 -82.60
CA VAL A 349 9.68 -60.93 -81.22
C VAL A 349 10.26 -59.52 -81.20
N PHE A 350 10.01 -58.81 -80.11
CA PHE A 350 10.60 -57.50 -79.87
C PHE A 350 11.05 -57.37 -78.42
N GLY A 351 12.03 -56.49 -78.21
CA GLY A 351 12.47 -56.06 -76.89
C GLY A 351 12.76 -54.57 -76.90
N THR A 352 12.49 -53.90 -75.78
CA THR A 352 12.74 -52.47 -75.65
C THR A 352 13.49 -52.14 -74.38
N LYS A 353 14.28 -51.07 -74.44
CA LYS A 353 15.02 -50.53 -73.31
C LYS A 353 14.94 -49.00 -73.27
N ALA A 354 14.49 -48.45 -72.16
CA ALA A 354 14.44 -47.01 -71.97
C ALA A 354 15.84 -46.39 -71.81
N PHE A 355 16.03 -45.20 -72.37
CA PHE A 355 17.25 -44.38 -72.23
C PHE A 355 16.98 -42.94 -71.79
N LEU A 356 15.73 -42.47 -71.89
CA LEU A 356 15.23 -41.25 -71.26
C LEU A 356 13.94 -41.61 -70.51
N ASP A 357 14.05 -41.84 -69.20
CA ASP A 357 13.02 -42.57 -68.46
C ASP A 357 12.60 -41.92 -67.14
N ASN A 358 13.03 -40.69 -66.82
CA ASN A 358 12.64 -39.99 -65.58
C ASN A 358 12.23 -38.54 -65.86
N ALA A 359 11.16 -38.33 -66.62
CA ALA A 359 10.70 -36.98 -66.95
C ALA A 359 9.86 -36.41 -65.79
N VAL A 360 10.41 -35.45 -65.04
CA VAL A 360 9.73 -34.82 -63.90
C VAL A 360 8.64 -33.86 -64.38
N LEU A 361 7.41 -34.08 -63.91
CA LEU A 361 6.24 -33.26 -64.25
C LEU A 361 5.92 -32.23 -63.17
N ARG A 362 6.13 -32.57 -61.90
CA ARG A 362 5.83 -31.68 -60.76
C ARG A 362 6.89 -31.83 -59.68
N ARG A 363 7.32 -30.69 -59.12
CA ARG A 363 8.08 -30.60 -57.86
C ARG A 363 7.27 -29.87 -56.82
N GLU A 364 7.26 -30.41 -55.61
CA GLU A 364 6.63 -29.79 -54.46
C GLU A 364 7.53 -29.94 -53.24
N ALA A 365 7.98 -28.83 -52.68
CA ALA A 365 8.75 -28.85 -51.44
C ALA A 365 7.80 -29.19 -50.28
N LEU A 366 8.05 -30.31 -49.59
CA LEU A 366 7.33 -30.66 -48.36
C LEU A 366 7.96 -29.96 -47.15
N THR A 367 9.28 -29.85 -47.14
CA THR A 367 10.08 -29.09 -46.17
C THR A 367 11.19 -28.34 -46.92
N ARG A 368 12.10 -27.67 -46.21
CA ARG A 368 13.28 -27.04 -46.83
C ARG A 368 14.23 -28.06 -47.46
N THR A 369 14.31 -29.25 -46.90
CA THR A 369 15.25 -30.31 -47.28
C THR A 369 14.59 -31.45 -48.06
N ILE A 370 13.27 -31.58 -47.97
CA ILE A 370 12.48 -32.63 -48.62
C ILE A 370 11.65 -32.06 -49.77
N THR A 371 11.83 -32.62 -50.95
CA THR A 371 11.02 -32.34 -52.15
C THR A 371 10.35 -33.61 -52.64
N MET A 372 9.05 -33.55 -52.89
CA MET A 372 8.32 -34.57 -53.63
C MET A 372 8.34 -34.27 -55.12
N GLU A 373 8.70 -35.28 -55.92
CA GLU A 373 8.63 -35.24 -57.38
C GLU A 373 7.58 -36.21 -57.90
N THR A 374 6.74 -35.76 -58.81
CA THR A 374 5.91 -36.63 -59.68
C THR A 374 6.58 -36.70 -61.05
N LEU A 375 6.89 -37.91 -61.51
CA LEU A 375 7.62 -38.12 -62.76
C LEU A 375 7.00 -39.23 -63.61
N LEU A 376 7.26 -39.17 -64.92
CA LEU A 376 6.97 -40.23 -65.87
C LEU A 376 8.15 -41.19 -65.95
N LYS A 377 7.86 -42.48 -65.73
CA LYS A 377 8.83 -43.57 -65.77
C LYS A 377 8.56 -44.49 -66.96
N THR A 378 9.50 -44.61 -67.90
CA THR A 378 9.34 -45.52 -69.05
C THR A 378 9.40 -46.98 -68.60
N VAL A 379 8.55 -47.81 -69.20
CA VAL A 379 8.43 -49.24 -68.94
C VAL A 379 9.15 -50.04 -70.03
N ASP A 380 10.06 -50.90 -69.59
CA ASP A 380 10.74 -51.85 -70.46
C ASP A 380 9.80 -53.02 -70.79
N GLN A 381 9.91 -53.57 -72.00
CA GLN A 381 9.03 -54.63 -72.46
C GLN A 381 9.75 -55.65 -73.36
N ILE A 382 9.31 -56.89 -73.27
CA ILE A 382 9.69 -57.97 -74.18
C ILE A 382 8.42 -58.68 -74.65
N GLY A 383 8.31 -58.98 -75.92
CA GLY A 383 7.06 -59.48 -76.47
C GLY A 383 7.18 -60.15 -77.82
N ALA A 384 6.02 -60.56 -78.32
CA ALA A 384 5.82 -61.13 -79.63
C ALA A 384 4.91 -60.23 -80.47
N GLN A 385 5.10 -60.24 -81.77
CA GLN A 385 4.29 -59.50 -82.74
C GLN A 385 3.95 -60.35 -83.95
N THR A 386 2.83 -60.05 -84.58
CA THR A 386 2.36 -60.80 -85.75
C THR A 386 1.58 -59.92 -86.70
N THR A 387 1.68 -60.25 -87.98
CA THR A 387 0.81 -59.75 -89.03
C THR A 387 0.37 -60.96 -89.83
N LEU A 388 -0.91 -61.32 -89.79
CA LEU A 388 -1.45 -62.52 -90.40
C LEU A 388 -2.59 -62.18 -91.36
N GLY A 389 -2.43 -62.55 -92.63
CA GLY A 389 -3.50 -62.56 -93.61
C GLY A 389 -4.55 -63.61 -93.23
N LEU A 390 -5.81 -63.18 -93.17
CA LEU A 390 -6.96 -64.01 -92.84
C LEU A 390 -7.67 -64.44 -94.12
N TYR A 391 -8.81 -63.81 -94.44
CA TYR A 391 -9.63 -64.12 -95.60
C TYR A 391 -9.55 -63.00 -96.66
N LYS A 392 -9.33 -63.38 -97.93
CA LYS A 392 -9.08 -62.46 -99.05
C LYS A 392 -7.95 -61.46 -98.72
N ASP A 393 -8.29 -60.20 -98.54
CA ASP A 393 -7.36 -59.11 -98.22
C ASP A 393 -7.47 -58.66 -96.77
N ILE A 394 -8.36 -59.26 -95.97
CA ILE A 394 -8.50 -58.98 -94.54
C ILE A 394 -7.29 -59.54 -93.81
N TYR A 395 -6.73 -58.77 -92.89
CA TYR A 395 -5.61 -59.22 -92.08
C TYR A 395 -5.69 -58.70 -90.65
N LEU A 396 -4.93 -59.37 -89.79
CA LEU A 396 -4.77 -59.07 -88.38
C LEU A 396 -3.33 -58.64 -88.13
N GLU A 397 -3.16 -57.58 -87.36
CA GLU A 397 -1.87 -57.15 -86.81
C GLU A 397 -1.98 -57.13 -85.29
N GLY A 398 -0.91 -57.49 -84.59
CA GLY A 398 -0.91 -57.32 -83.15
C GLY A 398 0.46 -57.51 -82.54
N ASN A 399 0.64 -56.93 -81.37
CA ASN A 399 1.79 -57.11 -80.50
C ASN A 399 1.29 -57.42 -79.08
N LEU A 400 2.01 -58.29 -78.38
CA LEU A 400 1.78 -58.61 -76.99
C LEU A 400 3.13 -58.68 -76.28
N GLY A 401 3.30 -57.86 -75.24
CA GLY A 401 4.52 -57.78 -74.44
C GLY A 401 4.25 -57.97 -72.95
N TYR A 402 5.25 -58.49 -72.26
CA TYR A 402 5.34 -58.47 -70.81
C TYR A 402 5.99 -57.16 -70.38
N LEU A 403 5.32 -56.41 -69.51
CA LEU A 403 5.68 -55.06 -69.11
C LEU A 403 6.31 -55.10 -67.72
N LYS A 404 7.57 -54.62 -67.61
CA LYS A 404 8.29 -54.53 -66.34
C LYS A 404 7.97 -53.22 -65.63
N SER A 405 7.02 -53.28 -64.70
CA SER A 405 6.48 -52.14 -63.95
C SER A 405 7.45 -51.71 -62.84
N TYR A 406 7.46 -50.42 -62.49
CA TYR A 406 8.26 -49.89 -61.37
C TYR A 406 7.39 -49.51 -60.18
N GLY A 407 6.23 -48.90 -60.43
CA GLY A 407 5.28 -48.47 -59.40
C GLY A 407 4.19 -49.50 -59.09
N HIS A 408 4.05 -50.54 -59.92
CA HIS A 408 2.98 -51.51 -59.82
C HIS A 408 3.47 -52.94 -60.13
N ALA A 409 2.54 -53.91 -60.17
CA ALA A 409 2.85 -55.28 -60.56
C ALA A 409 3.09 -55.40 -62.07
N ASP A 410 4.10 -56.20 -62.44
CA ASP A 410 4.40 -56.61 -63.81
C ASP A 410 3.17 -57.27 -64.45
N ARG A 411 2.92 -56.94 -65.72
CA ARG A 411 1.66 -57.32 -66.39
C ARG A 411 1.80 -57.42 -67.91
N PRO A 412 0.92 -58.15 -68.60
CA PRO A 412 0.88 -58.12 -70.06
C PRO A 412 0.30 -56.80 -70.57
N GLY A 413 0.70 -56.41 -71.77
CA GLY A 413 0.10 -55.32 -72.53
C GLY A 413 0.36 -55.47 -74.00
N GLY A 414 -0.48 -54.88 -74.84
CA GLY A 414 -0.45 -55.19 -76.26
C GLY A 414 -1.62 -54.59 -77.00
N THR A 415 -1.57 -54.75 -78.32
CA THR A 415 -2.59 -54.25 -79.23
C THR A 415 -2.93 -55.34 -80.24
N LEU A 416 -4.19 -55.35 -80.67
CA LEU A 416 -4.70 -56.22 -81.71
C LEU A 416 -5.55 -55.39 -82.66
N ARG A 417 -5.24 -55.45 -83.95
CA ARG A 417 -5.79 -54.59 -84.99
C ARG A 417 -6.24 -55.41 -86.18
N PHE A 418 -7.54 -55.41 -86.45
CA PHE A 418 -8.13 -55.96 -87.66
C PHE A 418 -8.16 -54.88 -88.74
N VAL A 419 -7.73 -55.24 -89.94
CA VAL A 419 -7.77 -54.36 -91.11
C VAL A 419 -8.61 -55.01 -92.20
N PHE A 420 -9.60 -54.26 -92.68
CA PHE A 420 -10.57 -54.66 -93.69
C PHE A 420 -10.41 -53.78 -94.94
N PRO A 421 -9.51 -54.15 -95.87
CA PRO A 421 -9.34 -53.40 -97.11
C PRO A 421 -10.56 -53.51 -98.02
N PHE A 422 -11.06 -52.37 -98.51
CA PHE A 422 -12.11 -52.32 -99.53
C PHE A 422 -11.52 -52.26 -100.94
N ASN A 423 -10.40 -51.54 -101.07
CA ASN A 423 -9.62 -51.42 -102.31
C ASN A 423 -8.14 -51.15 -101.96
N GLN A 424 -7.33 -50.82 -102.97
CA GLN A 424 -5.91 -50.53 -102.81
C GLN A 424 -5.60 -49.14 -102.19
N TYR A 425 -6.59 -48.39 -101.72
CA TYR A 425 -6.39 -47.06 -101.14
C TYR A 425 -7.05 -46.89 -99.77
N TRP A 426 -8.10 -47.67 -99.48
CA TRP A 426 -8.95 -47.52 -98.30
C TRP A 426 -9.11 -48.84 -97.56
N ALA A 427 -8.93 -48.81 -96.25
CA ALA A 427 -9.27 -49.90 -95.35
C ALA A 427 -9.97 -49.40 -94.08
N PHE A 428 -10.98 -50.12 -93.61
CA PHE A 428 -11.51 -49.94 -92.27
C PHE A 428 -10.63 -50.68 -91.27
N THR A 429 -10.46 -50.11 -90.08
CA THR A 429 -9.64 -50.70 -89.01
C THR A 429 -10.43 -50.77 -87.71
N LEU A 430 -10.23 -51.85 -86.98
CA LEU A 430 -10.73 -52.05 -85.63
C LEU A 430 -9.55 -52.48 -84.75
N GLU A 431 -9.13 -51.62 -83.82
CA GLU A 431 -8.00 -51.84 -82.92
C GLU A 431 -8.51 -51.91 -81.48
N GLY A 432 -8.11 -52.96 -80.76
CA GLY A 432 -8.28 -53.09 -79.33
C GLY A 432 -6.92 -53.27 -78.66
N GLY A 433 -6.73 -52.68 -77.49
CA GLY A 433 -5.51 -52.92 -76.74
C GLY A 433 -5.67 -52.79 -75.24
N VAL A 434 -4.66 -53.29 -74.54
CA VAL A 434 -4.59 -53.41 -73.09
C VAL A 434 -3.23 -52.88 -72.65
N ASN A 435 -3.21 -52.05 -71.60
CA ASN A 435 -2.01 -51.42 -71.07
C ASN A 435 -1.14 -50.81 -72.17
N GLU A 436 -1.77 -50.07 -73.09
CA GLU A 436 -1.16 -49.67 -74.36
C GLU A 436 -0.14 -48.53 -74.24
N THR A 437 -0.30 -47.67 -73.23
CA THR A 437 0.55 -46.49 -73.04
C THR A 437 0.85 -46.20 -71.57
N MET A 438 -0.05 -45.56 -70.83
CA MET A 438 0.11 -45.28 -69.41
C MET A 438 -0.31 -46.50 -68.59
N LEU A 439 0.54 -46.97 -67.68
CA LEU A 439 0.21 -48.01 -66.71
C LEU A 439 -0.22 -47.33 -65.41
N GLY A 440 -1.36 -47.78 -64.87
CA GLY A 440 -1.84 -47.41 -63.55
C GLY A 440 -1.93 -48.61 -62.63
N ALA A 441 -2.60 -48.47 -61.49
CA ALA A 441 -2.74 -49.57 -60.51
C ALA A 441 -3.41 -50.82 -61.12
N GLY A 442 -4.43 -50.64 -61.96
CA GLY A 442 -5.13 -51.71 -62.67
C GLY A 442 -4.82 -51.79 -64.17
N ASN A 443 -5.37 -52.79 -64.84
CA ASN A 443 -5.32 -52.88 -66.30
C ASN A 443 -6.23 -51.82 -66.92
N ASN A 444 -5.72 -51.10 -67.92
CA ASN A 444 -6.55 -50.25 -68.77
C ASN A 444 -6.60 -50.80 -70.18
N GLY A 445 -7.59 -50.34 -70.94
CA GLY A 445 -7.75 -50.76 -72.32
C GLY A 445 -8.44 -49.70 -73.15
N ARG A 446 -8.47 -49.95 -74.45
CA ARG A 446 -9.08 -49.07 -75.43
C ARG A 446 -9.56 -49.87 -76.62
N VAL A 447 -10.70 -49.46 -77.18
CA VAL A 447 -11.20 -49.97 -78.46
C VAL A 447 -11.44 -48.77 -79.37
N VAL A 448 -10.82 -48.78 -80.54
CA VAL A 448 -10.94 -47.73 -81.54
C VAL A 448 -11.27 -48.31 -82.91
N ALA A 449 -12.09 -47.60 -83.65
CA ALA A 449 -12.38 -47.88 -85.04
C ALA A 449 -11.94 -46.70 -85.91
N GLY A 450 -11.52 -46.95 -87.13
CA GLY A 450 -11.11 -45.86 -88.01
C GLY A 450 -10.73 -46.28 -89.41
N ILE A 451 -10.11 -45.36 -90.12
CA ILE A 451 -9.77 -45.51 -91.54
C ILE A 451 -8.26 -45.48 -91.75
N GLN A 452 -7.78 -46.34 -92.63
CA GLN A 452 -6.40 -46.41 -93.08
C GLN A 452 -6.34 -46.05 -94.57
N LEU A 453 -5.39 -45.20 -94.97
CA LEU A 453 -5.22 -44.69 -96.34
C LEU A 453 -3.85 -45.04 -96.94
N GLY A 454 -3.83 -45.63 -98.13
CA GLY A 454 -2.62 -45.93 -98.91
C GLY A 454 -2.63 -47.27 -99.68
N ASN A 455 -1.67 -47.45 -100.60
CA ASN A 455 -1.47 -48.71 -101.32
C ASN A 455 -0.64 -49.68 -100.49
N PHE A 456 -1.34 -50.54 -99.76
CA PHE A 456 -0.78 -51.44 -98.75
C PHE A 456 -0.14 -52.66 -99.41
N LEU A 457 1.12 -52.94 -99.10
CA LEU A 457 1.64 -54.29 -99.29
C LEU A 457 0.86 -55.22 -98.35
N ARG A 458 0.16 -56.19 -98.93
CA ARG A 458 -0.70 -57.09 -98.16
C ARG A 458 0.17 -58.18 -97.53
N PRO A 459 -0.22 -58.77 -96.38
CA PRO A 459 0.61 -59.79 -95.73
C PRO A 459 0.93 -61.00 -96.61
N LYS A 460 0.01 -61.36 -97.52
CA LYS A 460 0.22 -62.40 -98.55
C LYS A 460 1.31 -62.06 -99.57
N GLU A 461 1.63 -60.78 -99.73
CA GLU A 461 2.65 -60.27 -100.66
C GLU A 461 4.02 -60.11 -99.97
N TYR A 462 4.11 -60.24 -98.64
CA TYR A 462 5.36 -60.03 -97.90
C TYR A 462 6.47 -60.97 -98.35
N LYS A 463 6.14 -62.24 -98.58
CA LYS A 463 7.14 -63.23 -99.04
C LYS A 463 7.62 -62.97 -100.46
N ALA A 464 6.73 -62.49 -101.34
CA ALA A 464 7.06 -62.18 -102.74
C ALA A 464 7.84 -60.86 -102.90
N ALA A 465 7.79 -59.97 -101.92
CA ALA A 465 8.57 -58.74 -101.93
C ALA A 465 10.08 -59.03 -101.79
N ASN A 466 10.88 -58.54 -102.74
CA ASN A 466 12.35 -58.67 -102.74
C ASN A 466 13.05 -57.62 -101.86
N HIS A 467 12.31 -56.90 -101.02
CA HIS A 467 12.81 -55.87 -100.12
C HIS A 467 12.22 -56.02 -98.70
N PRO A 468 12.74 -55.33 -97.68
CA PRO A 468 12.12 -55.32 -96.36
C PRO A 468 10.66 -54.86 -96.41
N VAL A 469 9.83 -55.39 -95.52
CA VAL A 469 8.43 -54.99 -95.33
C VAL A 469 8.30 -54.14 -94.06
N PRO A 470 7.26 -53.30 -93.93
CA PRO A 470 7.08 -52.50 -92.72
C PRO A 470 7.08 -53.33 -91.43
N VAL A 471 7.71 -52.79 -90.38
CA VAL A 471 7.80 -53.38 -89.04
C VAL A 471 6.77 -52.71 -88.13
N ASP A 472 6.18 -53.47 -87.20
CA ASP A 472 5.39 -52.86 -86.13
C ASP A 472 6.34 -52.36 -85.05
N VAL A 473 6.29 -51.07 -84.72
CA VAL A 473 7.16 -50.49 -83.68
C VAL A 473 6.38 -50.51 -82.37
N PRO A 474 6.88 -51.19 -81.33
CA PRO A 474 6.22 -51.22 -80.03
C PRO A 474 6.02 -49.80 -79.48
N ARG A 475 4.82 -49.50 -78.98
CA ARG A 475 4.54 -48.21 -78.33
C ARG A 475 5.39 -48.03 -77.07
N VAL A 476 5.87 -46.80 -76.85
CA VAL A 476 6.52 -46.42 -75.58
C VAL A 476 5.45 -46.39 -74.49
N ARG A 477 5.66 -47.20 -73.46
CA ARG A 477 4.78 -47.30 -72.29
C ARG A 477 5.43 -46.66 -71.08
N TYR A 478 4.63 -46.13 -70.15
CA TYR A 478 5.14 -45.40 -68.99
C TYR A 478 4.20 -45.46 -67.79
N GLU A 479 4.73 -45.12 -66.62
CA GLU A 479 4.04 -45.02 -65.34
C GLU A 479 4.17 -43.62 -64.77
N LEU A 480 3.16 -43.19 -64.01
CA LEU A 480 3.24 -41.98 -63.21
C LEU A 480 3.62 -42.37 -61.78
N ILE A 481 4.83 -42.02 -61.34
CA ILE A 481 5.33 -42.35 -60.01
C ILE A 481 5.67 -41.10 -59.21
N THR A 482 5.56 -41.20 -57.88
CA THR A 482 6.02 -40.17 -56.95
C THR A 482 7.25 -40.65 -56.20
N ARG A 483 8.22 -39.76 -56.00
CA ARG A 483 9.41 -40.02 -55.17
C ARG A 483 9.70 -38.86 -54.22
N LYS A 484 10.14 -39.20 -53.02
CA LYS A 484 10.64 -38.24 -52.02
C LYS A 484 12.15 -38.10 -52.20
N ILE A 485 12.63 -36.87 -52.42
CA ILE A 485 14.04 -36.54 -52.50
C ILE A 485 14.42 -35.72 -51.28
N ARG A 486 15.52 -36.10 -50.64
CA ARG A 486 16.13 -35.36 -49.53
C ARG A 486 17.44 -34.72 -50.00
N THR A 487 17.63 -33.43 -49.74
CA THR A 487 18.79 -32.64 -50.18
C THR A 487 19.56 -31.95 -49.04
N GLY A 488 19.27 -32.30 -47.78
CA GLY A 488 19.94 -31.75 -46.60
C GLY A 488 19.49 -32.40 -45.29
N ASN A 489 19.90 -31.78 -44.18
CA ASN A 489 19.52 -32.14 -42.82
C ASN A 489 19.23 -30.86 -42.01
N ASP A 490 17.96 -30.64 -41.64
CA ASP A 490 17.60 -29.63 -40.64
C ASP A 490 17.90 -30.19 -39.23
N ALA A 491 18.11 -29.30 -38.25
CA ALA A 491 18.29 -29.74 -36.87
C ALA A 491 16.95 -30.21 -36.27
N PRO A 492 16.95 -31.17 -35.33
CA PRO A 492 15.73 -31.59 -34.66
C PRO A 492 15.11 -30.44 -33.86
N ILE A 493 13.84 -30.55 -33.53
CA ILE A 493 13.13 -29.60 -32.67
C ILE A 493 13.03 -30.23 -31.28
N ALA A 494 13.71 -29.61 -30.31
CA ALA A 494 13.65 -29.98 -28.91
C ALA A 494 12.46 -29.29 -28.21
N ASP A 495 11.67 -30.06 -27.46
CA ASP A 495 10.60 -29.60 -26.59
C ASP A 495 10.80 -30.24 -25.22
N ALA A 496 10.97 -29.44 -24.16
CA ALA A 496 11.21 -29.93 -22.80
C ALA A 496 9.92 -29.99 -21.95
N GLY A 497 8.75 -29.74 -22.56
CA GLY A 497 7.47 -29.59 -21.87
C GLY A 497 7.29 -28.20 -21.27
N GLN A 498 6.13 -27.99 -20.62
CA GLN A 498 5.85 -26.76 -19.89
C GLN A 498 6.53 -26.74 -18.52
N ASP A 499 6.80 -25.53 -18.01
CA ASP A 499 7.24 -25.33 -16.64
C ASP A 499 6.22 -25.90 -15.65
N GLN A 500 6.69 -26.58 -14.61
CA GLN A 500 5.84 -27.14 -13.56
C GLN A 500 6.06 -26.34 -12.28
N ILE A 501 5.11 -25.46 -11.95
CA ILE A 501 5.23 -24.48 -10.86
C ILE A 501 4.14 -24.76 -9.82
N GLY A 502 4.50 -24.77 -8.54
CA GLY A 502 3.56 -25.02 -7.45
C GLY A 502 3.11 -26.48 -7.41
N ILE A 503 3.99 -27.41 -7.78
CA ILE A 503 3.70 -28.84 -7.68
C ILE A 503 4.16 -29.38 -6.31
N ALA A 504 3.52 -30.44 -5.83
CA ALA A 504 3.98 -31.13 -4.64
C ALA A 504 5.42 -31.67 -4.83
N ALA A 505 6.23 -31.66 -3.77
CA ALA A 505 7.51 -32.34 -3.75
C ALA A 505 7.36 -33.87 -3.91
N GLY A 506 8.45 -34.55 -4.26
CA GLY A 506 8.46 -35.97 -4.58
C GLY A 506 8.96 -36.25 -5.98
N GLN A 507 8.52 -37.35 -6.59
CA GLN A 507 8.98 -37.77 -7.91
C GLN A 507 8.34 -36.92 -9.01
N ILE A 508 9.17 -36.15 -9.73
CA ILE A 508 8.76 -35.29 -10.85
C ILE A 508 9.20 -35.91 -12.17
N THR A 509 8.36 -35.80 -13.20
CA THR A 509 8.67 -36.25 -14.56
C THR A 509 8.94 -35.05 -15.47
N LEU A 510 10.06 -35.09 -16.18
CA LEU A 510 10.39 -34.21 -17.30
C LEU A 510 9.94 -34.92 -18.58
N ASP A 511 9.13 -34.26 -19.41
CA ASP A 511 8.56 -34.87 -20.62
C ASP A 511 9.02 -34.15 -21.89
N GLY A 512 9.91 -34.80 -22.63
CA GLY A 512 10.44 -34.34 -23.90
C GLY A 512 9.83 -35.04 -25.11
N SER A 513 8.79 -35.85 -24.93
CA SER A 513 8.23 -36.70 -26.00
C SER A 513 7.63 -35.94 -27.18
N ALA A 514 7.41 -34.63 -27.05
CA ALA A 514 6.97 -33.76 -28.13
C ALA A 514 8.12 -33.31 -29.06
N SER A 515 9.38 -33.65 -28.74
CA SER A 515 10.52 -33.41 -29.61
C SER A 515 10.45 -34.28 -30.87
N TYR A 516 10.85 -33.73 -32.01
CA TYR A 516 10.85 -34.47 -33.28
C TYR A 516 11.87 -33.91 -34.26
N ASP A 517 12.28 -34.74 -35.22
CA ASP A 517 13.05 -34.30 -36.36
C ASP A 517 12.11 -33.96 -37.55
N PRO A 518 12.26 -32.79 -38.22
CA PRO A 518 11.38 -32.40 -39.33
C PRO A 518 11.39 -33.37 -40.52
N GLU A 519 12.47 -34.11 -40.73
CA GLU A 519 12.61 -35.12 -41.77
C GLU A 519 12.09 -36.50 -41.36
N GLY A 520 11.81 -36.68 -40.06
CA GLY A 520 11.34 -37.91 -39.45
C GLY A 520 12.49 -38.84 -39.04
N ASP A 521 13.71 -38.32 -38.92
CA ASP A 521 14.84 -39.13 -38.47
C ASP A 521 14.69 -39.53 -36.99
N PRO A 522 15.27 -40.68 -36.59
CA PRO A 522 15.36 -41.04 -35.18
C PRO A 522 16.15 -39.98 -34.40
N ILE A 523 15.64 -39.62 -33.22
CA ILE A 523 16.28 -38.68 -32.31
C ILE A 523 16.69 -39.35 -31.00
N THR A 524 17.77 -38.84 -30.40
CA THR A 524 18.26 -39.22 -29.08
C THR A 524 18.05 -38.07 -28.09
N PHE A 525 17.85 -38.41 -26.81
CA PHE A 525 17.55 -37.44 -25.75
C PHE A 525 18.70 -37.37 -24.74
N ALA A 526 18.95 -36.18 -24.20
CA ALA A 526 19.89 -35.98 -23.09
C ALA A 526 19.41 -34.84 -22.19
N TRP A 527 18.99 -35.20 -20.98
CA TRP A 527 18.61 -34.29 -19.92
C TRP A 527 19.79 -33.94 -19.04
N THR A 528 19.97 -32.65 -18.77
CA THR A 528 21.02 -32.14 -17.89
C THR A 528 20.42 -31.13 -16.94
N GLN A 529 20.70 -31.25 -15.65
CA GLN A 529 20.34 -30.21 -14.69
C GLN A 529 21.25 -28.98 -14.90
N THR A 530 20.65 -27.79 -14.94
CA THR A 530 21.35 -26.53 -15.15
C THR A 530 21.30 -25.59 -13.94
N GLY A 531 20.47 -25.89 -12.93
CA GLY A 531 20.37 -25.08 -11.72
C GLY A 531 19.45 -25.70 -10.66
N GLY A 532 19.53 -25.15 -9.44
CA GLY A 532 18.86 -25.69 -8.26
C GLY A 532 19.72 -26.69 -7.47
N PRO A 533 19.17 -27.27 -6.38
CA PRO A 533 19.83 -28.34 -5.62
C PRO A 533 20.13 -29.55 -6.50
N ALA A 534 21.30 -30.16 -6.36
CA ALA A 534 21.72 -31.28 -7.20
C ALA A 534 20.80 -32.51 -7.03
N VAL A 535 20.33 -33.08 -8.13
CA VAL A 535 19.45 -34.27 -8.14
C VAL A 535 19.98 -35.35 -9.09
N SER A 536 19.65 -36.60 -8.78
CA SER A 536 19.91 -37.73 -9.69
C SER A 536 18.74 -37.90 -10.66
N LEU A 537 19.03 -37.91 -11.96
CA LEU A 537 18.03 -38.14 -13.02
C LEU A 537 17.98 -39.63 -13.39
N SER A 538 16.79 -40.22 -13.32
CA SER A 538 16.51 -41.54 -13.89
C SER A 538 15.97 -41.38 -15.31
N GLY A 539 16.48 -42.14 -16.27
CA GLY A 539 16.08 -42.05 -17.68
C GLY A 539 16.53 -40.77 -18.39
N ALA A 540 17.65 -40.17 -17.94
CA ALA A 540 18.18 -38.91 -18.49
C ALA A 540 18.46 -38.95 -20.00
N ASN A 541 18.64 -40.13 -20.58
CA ASN A 541 18.86 -40.35 -22.01
C ASN A 541 17.58 -40.74 -22.78
N THR A 542 16.41 -40.62 -22.17
CA THR A 542 15.12 -40.98 -22.78
C THR A 542 14.22 -39.77 -22.92
N ALA A 543 13.13 -39.90 -23.67
CA ALA A 543 12.13 -38.83 -23.82
C ALA A 543 11.54 -38.40 -22.46
N ARG A 544 11.44 -39.30 -21.49
CA ARG A 544 10.90 -39.03 -20.15
C ARG A 544 11.92 -39.32 -19.07
N ALA A 545 12.42 -38.28 -18.43
CA ALA A 545 13.31 -38.40 -17.28
C ALA A 545 12.55 -38.14 -15.97
N THR A 546 13.00 -38.71 -14.86
CA THR A 546 12.42 -38.43 -13.54
C THR A 546 13.49 -38.08 -12.52
N PHE A 547 13.12 -37.29 -11.50
CA PHE A 547 13.96 -37.01 -10.34
C PHE A 547 13.10 -36.76 -9.10
N ASN A 548 13.71 -36.82 -7.91
CA ASN A 548 13.02 -36.47 -6.66
C ASN A 548 13.30 -35.01 -6.30
N ALA A 549 12.25 -34.19 -6.22
CA ALA A 549 12.30 -32.80 -5.81
C ALA A 549 11.98 -32.66 -4.31
N ALA A 550 12.75 -31.83 -3.59
CA ALA A 550 12.44 -31.39 -2.24
C ALA A 550 11.45 -30.21 -2.21
N ASP A 551 10.74 -30.00 -1.09
CA ASP A 551 9.79 -28.91 -0.89
C ASP A 551 10.43 -27.51 -1.00
N GLY A 552 9.69 -26.57 -1.59
CA GLY A 552 10.06 -25.16 -1.70
C GLY A 552 11.29 -24.88 -2.56
N GLN A 553 11.70 -25.83 -3.41
CA GLN A 553 12.90 -25.73 -4.23
C GLN A 553 12.58 -25.42 -5.69
N ARG A 554 13.56 -24.84 -6.38
CA ARG A 554 13.50 -24.58 -7.83
C ARG A 554 14.64 -25.31 -8.54
N TYR A 555 14.31 -26.07 -9.56
CA TYR A 555 15.22 -26.82 -10.43
C TYR A 555 15.08 -26.34 -11.87
N THR A 556 16.18 -26.28 -12.62
CA THR A 556 16.13 -26.04 -14.07
C THR A 556 16.86 -27.15 -14.79
N PHE A 557 16.28 -27.59 -15.91
CA PHE A 557 16.83 -28.66 -16.74
C PHE A 557 16.92 -28.19 -18.19
N ARG A 558 17.94 -28.69 -18.89
CA ARG A 558 18.11 -28.59 -20.34
C ARG A 558 17.95 -29.97 -20.96
N LEU A 559 17.00 -30.08 -21.89
CA LEU A 559 16.91 -31.18 -22.83
C LEU A 559 17.77 -30.86 -24.05
N THR A 560 18.59 -31.81 -24.47
CA THR A 560 19.31 -31.79 -25.76
C THR A 560 18.79 -32.95 -26.59
N VAL A 561 18.41 -32.67 -27.83
CA VAL A 561 17.91 -33.67 -28.78
C VAL A 561 18.86 -33.69 -29.97
N THR A 562 19.31 -34.88 -30.39
CA THR A 562 20.26 -35.04 -31.51
C THR A 562 19.73 -36.08 -32.48
N ASP A 563 19.74 -35.77 -33.78
CA ASP A 563 19.36 -36.69 -34.85
C ASP A 563 20.48 -37.70 -35.18
N ASP A 564 20.19 -38.63 -36.09
CA ASP A 564 21.14 -39.66 -36.55
C ASP A 564 22.26 -39.13 -37.46
N LYS A 565 22.22 -37.85 -37.85
CA LYS A 565 23.22 -37.14 -38.68
C LYS A 565 24.06 -36.15 -37.88
N GLY A 566 23.84 -36.05 -36.58
CA GLY A 566 24.62 -35.25 -35.63
C GLY A 566 24.16 -33.81 -35.45
N ALA A 567 23.04 -33.38 -36.07
CA ALA A 567 22.48 -32.06 -35.75
C ALA A 567 21.69 -32.12 -34.44
N SER A 568 21.74 -31.04 -33.67
CA SER A 568 21.14 -31.00 -32.34
C SER A 568 20.42 -29.70 -32.03
N ALA A 569 19.45 -29.78 -31.12
CA ALA A 569 18.73 -28.66 -30.57
C ALA A 569 18.54 -28.81 -29.06
N VAL A 570 18.21 -27.70 -28.41
CA VAL A 570 18.04 -27.64 -26.95
C VAL A 570 16.75 -26.96 -26.54
N ALA A 571 16.14 -27.46 -25.47
CA ALA A 571 15.00 -26.87 -24.78
C ALA A 571 15.26 -26.83 -23.27
N ARG A 572 14.53 -25.99 -22.54
CA ARG A 572 14.66 -25.87 -21.08
C ARG A 572 13.31 -25.91 -20.40
N VAL A 573 13.30 -26.43 -19.18
CA VAL A 573 12.12 -26.48 -18.31
C VAL A 573 12.51 -26.15 -16.88
N THR A 574 11.63 -25.43 -16.20
CA THR A 574 11.75 -25.06 -14.79
C THR A 574 10.73 -25.82 -13.96
N ILE A 575 11.20 -26.40 -12.86
CA ILE A 575 10.37 -27.07 -11.86
C ILE A 575 10.46 -26.28 -10.56
N ALA A 576 9.33 -25.90 -9.98
CA ALA A 576 9.25 -25.25 -8.68
C ALA A 576 8.22 -25.98 -7.80
N THR A 577 8.67 -26.53 -6.69
CA THR A 577 7.79 -27.22 -5.73
C THR A 577 7.17 -26.25 -4.74
N GLU A 578 5.97 -26.59 -4.25
CA GLU A 578 5.36 -25.87 -3.12
C GLU A 578 6.24 -25.99 -1.87
N SER A 579 6.29 -24.92 -1.08
CA SER A 579 6.90 -24.99 0.25
C SER A 579 6.00 -25.82 1.17
N ALA A 580 6.61 -26.66 2.00
CA ALA A 580 5.87 -27.39 3.01
C ALA A 580 5.09 -26.43 3.93
N PRO A 581 3.83 -26.77 4.30
CA PRO A 581 2.98 -25.88 5.07
C PRO A 581 3.59 -25.59 6.44
N GLN A 582 3.65 -24.31 6.81
CA GLN A 582 4.14 -23.86 8.10
C GLN A 582 3.03 -24.01 9.16
N VAL A 583 3.41 -24.39 10.38
CA VAL A 583 2.48 -24.45 11.51
C VAL A 583 1.98 -23.05 11.85
N ARG A 584 0.68 -22.93 12.10
CA ARG A 584 0.06 -21.67 12.54
C ARG A 584 -0.89 -21.91 13.69
N ILE A 585 -0.66 -21.25 14.82
CA ILE A 585 -1.65 -21.21 15.89
C ILE A 585 -2.72 -20.19 15.49
N LEU A 586 -3.96 -20.66 15.36
CA LEU A 586 -5.10 -19.82 14.93
C LEU A 586 -5.73 -19.10 16.12
N ARG A 587 -5.73 -19.77 17.28
CA ARG A 587 -6.20 -19.23 18.55
C ARG A 587 -5.65 -20.05 19.70
N PHE A 588 -5.30 -19.38 20.79
CA PHE A 588 -5.05 -19.99 22.09
C PHE A 588 -5.46 -19.01 23.18
N PHE A 589 -6.56 -19.29 23.87
CA PHE A 589 -7.10 -18.38 24.89
C PHE A 589 -7.73 -19.16 26.05
N SER A 590 -7.98 -18.47 27.17
CA SER A 590 -8.70 -19.03 28.31
C SER A 590 -10.02 -18.29 28.51
N ASN A 591 -11.04 -19.00 28.99
CA ASN A 591 -12.29 -18.39 29.41
C ASN A 591 -12.80 -19.03 30.71
N PRO A 592 -13.01 -18.24 31.79
CA PRO A 592 -12.59 -16.84 31.94
C PRO A 592 -11.05 -16.68 32.01
N GLN A 593 -10.57 -15.44 31.79
CA GLN A 593 -9.15 -15.07 31.93
C GLN A 593 -8.75 -14.76 33.38
N VAL A 594 -9.74 -14.42 34.21
CA VAL A 594 -9.57 -14.09 35.63
C VAL A 594 -10.48 -15.02 36.44
N ILE A 595 -9.92 -15.71 37.43
CA ILE A 595 -10.63 -16.64 38.32
C ILE A 595 -10.24 -16.37 39.77
N LYS A 596 -11.03 -16.83 40.75
CA LYS A 596 -10.55 -16.96 42.14
C LYS A 596 -9.66 -18.19 42.27
N ALA A 597 -8.87 -18.26 43.34
CA ALA A 597 -8.01 -19.42 43.59
C ALA A 597 -8.84 -20.71 43.65
N GLY A 598 -8.45 -21.70 42.85
CA GLY A 598 -9.12 -23.01 42.74
C GLY A 598 -10.36 -23.04 41.84
N GLU A 599 -10.83 -21.89 41.32
CA GLU A 599 -11.89 -21.87 40.31
C GLU A 599 -11.39 -22.35 38.94
N GLN A 600 -12.31 -22.78 38.08
CA GLN A 600 -11.99 -23.42 36.80
C GLN A 600 -11.94 -22.39 35.66
N ALA A 601 -10.90 -22.46 34.84
CA ALA A 601 -10.79 -21.77 33.55
C ALA A 601 -10.67 -22.81 32.43
N THR A 602 -11.27 -22.55 31.27
CA THR A 602 -11.15 -23.42 30.09
C THR A 602 -10.13 -22.85 29.12
N LEU A 603 -9.05 -23.58 28.86
CA LEU A 603 -8.13 -23.29 27.76
C LEU A 603 -8.73 -23.85 26.46
N THR A 604 -8.72 -23.07 25.39
CA THR A 604 -9.18 -23.49 24.05
C THR A 604 -8.11 -23.16 23.02
N TRP A 605 -7.82 -24.11 22.14
CA TRP A 605 -6.87 -23.92 21.04
C TRP A 605 -7.42 -24.37 19.69
N ALA A 606 -6.93 -23.75 18.62
CA ALA A 606 -6.97 -24.31 17.28
C ALA A 606 -5.66 -23.99 16.56
N VAL A 607 -5.14 -24.98 15.85
CA VAL A 607 -3.82 -24.97 15.23
C VAL A 607 -3.97 -25.57 13.83
N ASP A 608 -3.34 -24.94 12.87
CA ASP A 608 -3.29 -25.39 11.49
C ASP A 608 -1.91 -25.96 11.16
N ASN A 609 -1.87 -27.00 10.33
CA ASN A 609 -0.66 -27.68 9.82
C ASN A 609 0.30 -28.25 10.88
N ALA A 610 -0.14 -28.47 12.12
CA ALA A 610 0.66 -29.17 13.14
C ALA A 610 0.49 -30.68 13.07
N GLU A 611 1.59 -31.42 13.26
CA GLU A 611 1.57 -32.86 13.51
C GLU A 611 1.50 -33.16 15.01
N GLU A 612 2.02 -32.26 15.85
CA GLU A 612 2.06 -32.39 17.30
C GLU A 612 1.81 -31.04 17.98
N VAL A 613 0.96 -31.03 19.02
CA VAL A 613 0.72 -29.86 19.89
C VAL A 613 0.85 -30.28 21.35
N THR A 614 1.57 -29.49 22.15
CA THR A 614 1.74 -29.67 23.60
C THR A 614 1.39 -28.39 24.35
N ILE A 615 0.78 -28.51 25.53
CA ILE A 615 0.56 -27.38 26.45
C ILE A 615 1.34 -27.65 27.74
N ASP A 616 2.18 -26.70 28.14
CA ASP A 616 2.97 -26.80 29.38
C ASP A 616 2.05 -27.00 30.59
N GLY A 617 2.35 -28.00 31.42
CA GLY A 617 1.52 -28.40 32.57
C GLY A 617 0.35 -29.36 32.23
N ILE A 618 0.09 -29.64 30.95
CA ILE A 618 -1.00 -30.53 30.50
C ILE A 618 -0.46 -31.70 29.67
N GLY A 619 0.55 -31.47 28.82
CA GLY A 619 1.15 -32.48 27.95
C GLY A 619 0.63 -32.42 26.51
N LYS A 620 0.67 -33.55 25.79
CA LYS A 620 0.22 -33.64 24.40
C LYS A 620 -1.30 -33.48 24.30
N VAL A 621 -1.74 -32.69 23.35
CA VAL A 621 -3.15 -32.41 23.09
C VAL A 621 -3.49 -32.60 21.61
N ASP A 622 -4.77 -32.54 21.25
CA ASP A 622 -5.20 -32.69 19.84
C ASP A 622 -4.47 -31.67 18.93
N PRO A 623 -3.85 -32.12 17.83
CA PRO A 623 -2.99 -31.28 17.00
C PRO A 623 -3.74 -30.27 16.12
N ARG A 624 -5.07 -30.35 16.02
CA ARG A 624 -5.90 -29.45 15.21
C ARG A 624 -6.69 -28.48 16.06
N SER A 625 -7.35 -28.98 17.11
CA SER A 625 -8.12 -28.13 18.03
C SER A 625 -8.63 -28.89 19.24
N GLY A 626 -8.86 -28.18 20.33
CA GLY A 626 -9.50 -28.77 21.50
C GLY A 626 -9.71 -27.75 22.62
N SER A 627 -10.22 -28.25 23.73
CA SER A 627 -10.31 -27.50 24.97
C SER A 627 -10.00 -28.39 26.17
N THR A 628 -9.50 -27.78 27.24
CA THR A 628 -9.24 -28.46 28.50
C THR A 628 -9.43 -27.51 29.66
N SER A 629 -9.82 -28.05 30.80
CA SER A 629 -10.06 -27.26 32.01
C SER A 629 -8.85 -27.27 32.92
N VAL A 630 -8.57 -26.12 33.52
CA VAL A 630 -7.50 -25.91 34.50
C VAL A 630 -8.02 -25.15 35.70
N SER A 631 -7.51 -25.44 36.89
CA SER A 631 -7.90 -24.77 38.15
C SER A 631 -6.67 -24.32 38.93
N PRO A 632 -5.91 -23.31 38.45
CA PRO A 632 -4.70 -22.89 39.12
C PRO A 632 -4.99 -22.08 40.41
N ASP A 633 -4.21 -22.33 41.46
CA ASP A 633 -4.30 -21.59 42.73
C ASP A 633 -3.51 -20.27 42.73
N GLN A 634 -2.64 -20.08 41.75
CA GLN A 634 -1.83 -18.89 41.53
C GLN A 634 -1.89 -18.49 40.05
N THR A 635 -1.65 -17.21 39.74
CA THR A 635 -1.59 -16.76 38.34
C THR A 635 -0.60 -17.62 37.56
N THR A 636 -1.11 -18.33 36.54
CA THR A 636 -0.36 -19.36 35.81
C THR A 636 -0.40 -19.06 34.33
N THR A 637 0.76 -19.06 33.68
CA THR A 637 0.90 -18.93 32.23
C THR A 637 1.07 -20.30 31.61
N TYR A 638 0.18 -20.65 30.69
CA TYR A 638 0.25 -21.86 29.88
C TYR A 638 0.87 -21.52 28.54
N LYS A 639 1.82 -22.33 28.08
CA LYS A 639 2.45 -22.21 26.76
C LYS A 639 2.01 -23.37 25.88
N LEU A 640 1.37 -23.05 24.76
CA LEU A 640 1.08 -24.00 23.70
C LEU A 640 2.25 -23.99 22.72
N THR A 641 2.79 -25.17 22.41
CA THR A 641 3.83 -25.38 21.41
C THR A 641 3.30 -26.33 20.34
N ALA A 642 3.30 -25.89 19.10
CA ALA A 642 2.81 -26.62 17.95
C ALA A 642 3.93 -26.81 16.93
N LYS A 643 4.11 -28.04 16.44
CA LYS A 643 5.17 -28.37 15.48
C LYS A 643 4.74 -29.35 14.41
N ASN A 644 5.44 -29.29 13.29
CA ASN A 644 5.49 -30.31 12.26
C ASN A 644 6.96 -30.56 11.89
N LYS A 645 7.23 -31.36 10.85
CA LYS A 645 8.60 -31.68 10.42
C LYS A 645 9.44 -30.47 9.99
N VAL A 646 8.81 -29.31 9.73
CA VAL A 646 9.43 -28.17 9.05
C VAL A 646 9.42 -26.89 9.90
N SER A 647 8.49 -26.77 10.85
CA SER A 647 8.31 -25.55 11.64
C SER A 647 7.73 -25.83 13.03
N GLU A 648 8.12 -24.98 13.98
CA GLU A 648 7.65 -24.99 15.37
C GLU A 648 7.30 -23.56 15.79
N VAL A 649 6.12 -23.39 16.38
CA VAL A 649 5.60 -22.11 16.87
C VAL A 649 5.03 -22.28 18.27
N SER A 650 5.08 -21.23 19.08
CA SER A 650 4.49 -21.23 20.41
C SER A 650 3.66 -19.97 20.67
N GLU A 651 2.61 -20.12 21.49
CA GLU A 651 1.78 -19.02 21.99
C GLU A 651 1.49 -19.25 23.47
N THR A 652 1.31 -18.17 24.24
CA THR A 652 1.06 -18.25 25.68
C THR A 652 -0.27 -17.62 26.05
N VAL A 653 -0.95 -18.20 27.04
CA VAL A 653 -2.13 -17.62 27.68
C VAL A 653 -1.94 -17.60 29.19
N THR A 654 -2.27 -16.48 29.84
CA THR A 654 -2.17 -16.34 31.29
C THR A 654 -3.56 -16.38 31.92
N VAL A 655 -3.77 -17.32 32.84
CA VAL A 655 -4.94 -17.34 33.73
C VAL A 655 -4.57 -16.61 35.00
N SER A 656 -5.19 -15.45 35.22
CA SER A 656 -4.93 -14.59 36.38
C SER A 656 -5.79 -15.01 37.57
N VAL A 657 -5.17 -15.25 38.72
CA VAL A 657 -5.90 -15.61 39.95
C VAL A 657 -6.09 -14.36 40.80
N GLN A 658 -7.33 -13.86 40.88
CA GLN A 658 -7.67 -12.67 41.64
C GLN A 658 -7.69 -12.98 43.14
N ARG A 659 -6.85 -12.25 43.89
CA ARG A 659 -6.83 -12.22 45.36
C ARG A 659 -7.05 -10.75 45.76
N ALA A 660 -8.07 -10.48 46.57
CA ALA A 660 -8.39 -9.11 46.97
C ALA A 660 -7.67 -8.77 48.28
N ASP A 661 -6.84 -7.72 48.26
CA ASP A 661 -6.25 -7.14 49.47
C ASP A 661 -7.35 -6.44 50.30
N PRO A 662 -7.23 -6.42 51.64
CA PRO A 662 -8.18 -5.71 52.48
C PRO A 662 -8.09 -4.21 52.21
N ARG A 663 -9.24 -3.54 52.12
CA ARG A 663 -9.35 -2.11 51.80
C ARG A 663 -10.14 -1.39 52.88
N ILE A 664 -9.65 -0.24 53.32
CA ILE A 664 -10.43 0.69 54.17
C ILE A 664 -11.14 1.67 53.25
N ILE A 665 -12.47 1.71 53.30
CA ILE A 665 -13.30 2.60 52.48
C ILE A 665 -13.32 4.00 53.11
N PHE A 666 -13.50 4.10 54.43
CA PHE A 666 -13.32 5.35 55.18
C PHE A 666 -13.03 5.09 56.66
N PHE A 667 -12.42 6.08 57.33
CA PHE A 667 -12.29 6.18 58.79
C PHE A 667 -12.23 7.65 59.21
N GLN A 668 -13.18 8.11 60.04
CA GLN A 668 -13.34 9.54 60.37
C GLN A 668 -13.87 9.75 61.80
N ALA A 669 -13.67 10.96 62.34
CA ALA A 669 -14.15 11.41 63.64
C ALA A 669 -15.01 12.67 63.48
N SER A 670 -16.12 12.77 64.21
CA SER A 670 -16.99 13.96 64.19
C SER A 670 -17.59 14.25 65.57
N PRO A 671 -17.34 15.45 66.15
CA PRO A 671 -16.42 16.50 65.69
C PRO A 671 -14.94 16.14 65.95
N MET A 672 -14.00 16.71 65.17
CA MET A 672 -12.55 16.45 65.32
C MET A 672 -11.87 17.30 66.41
N THR A 673 -12.53 18.35 66.91
CA THR A 673 -12.02 19.22 67.99
C THR A 673 -13.04 19.29 69.12
N LEU A 674 -12.57 19.12 70.35
CA LEU A 674 -13.36 19.05 71.55
C LEU A 674 -12.91 20.12 72.55
N SER A 675 -13.85 20.73 73.26
CA SER A 675 -13.55 21.38 74.54
C SER A 675 -13.45 20.32 75.64
N SER A 676 -12.71 20.60 76.71
CA SER A 676 -12.59 19.69 77.86
C SER A 676 -13.96 19.19 78.32
N GLY A 677 -14.17 17.86 78.31
CA GLY A 677 -15.42 17.20 78.72
C GLY A 677 -16.39 16.83 77.60
N GLN A 678 -16.09 17.10 76.32
CA GLN A 678 -16.94 16.73 75.18
C GLN A 678 -16.60 15.34 74.58
N THR A 679 -17.51 14.78 73.78
CA THR A 679 -17.37 13.48 73.10
C THR A 679 -17.29 13.62 71.58
N THR A 680 -16.73 12.63 70.89
CA THR A 680 -16.71 12.51 69.42
C THR A 680 -17.09 11.10 68.96
N SER A 681 -17.63 10.97 67.76
CA SER A 681 -17.97 9.68 67.14
C SER A 681 -16.97 9.31 66.05
N LEU A 682 -16.32 8.16 66.22
CA LEU A 682 -15.50 7.50 65.20
C LEU A 682 -16.39 6.65 64.30
N SER A 683 -16.26 6.72 62.97
CA SER A 683 -17.00 5.85 62.03
C SER A 683 -16.08 5.29 60.94
N TRP A 684 -16.30 4.04 60.55
CA TRP A 684 -15.48 3.33 59.55
C TRP A 684 -16.27 2.34 58.69
N GLN A 685 -15.68 2.00 57.54
CA GLN A 685 -16.11 0.90 56.67
C GLN A 685 -14.88 0.28 56.01
N THR A 686 -14.85 -1.05 55.92
CA THR A 686 -13.79 -1.85 55.29
C THR A 686 -14.39 -2.85 54.29
N GLU A 687 -13.56 -3.34 53.36
CA GLU A 687 -13.90 -4.30 52.32
C GLU A 687 -12.79 -5.36 52.24
N ASN A 688 -13.14 -6.63 52.00
CA ASN A 688 -12.20 -7.75 51.87
C ASN A 688 -11.32 -8.04 53.10
N ALA A 689 -11.67 -7.54 54.30
CA ALA A 689 -10.94 -7.78 55.54
C ALA A 689 -11.61 -8.86 56.39
N ASP A 690 -10.87 -9.92 56.75
CA ASP A 690 -11.37 -10.96 57.66
C ASP A 690 -11.35 -10.50 59.13
N GLN A 691 -10.47 -9.54 59.48
CA GLN A 691 -10.33 -8.97 60.82
C GLN A 691 -10.12 -7.45 60.75
N VAL A 692 -10.76 -6.71 61.66
CA VAL A 692 -10.64 -5.24 61.77
C VAL A 692 -10.47 -4.84 63.24
N GLU A 693 -9.55 -3.91 63.53
CA GLU A 693 -9.21 -3.45 64.89
C GLU A 693 -8.97 -1.93 64.93
N ILE A 694 -9.35 -1.24 66.01
CA ILE A 694 -9.04 0.18 66.24
C ILE A 694 -8.19 0.33 67.51
N SER A 695 -7.07 1.06 67.42
CA SER A 695 -6.18 1.30 68.56
C SER A 695 -6.91 1.96 69.75
N GLY A 696 -6.83 1.36 70.93
CA GLY A 696 -7.51 1.85 72.14
C GLY A 696 -8.99 1.47 72.27
N ILE A 697 -9.56 0.75 71.28
CA ILE A 697 -10.93 0.21 71.29
C ILE A 697 -10.92 -1.32 71.15
N GLY A 698 -10.01 -1.87 70.33
CA GLY A 698 -9.90 -3.32 70.09
C GLY A 698 -10.61 -3.78 68.81
N ALA A 699 -10.93 -5.07 68.74
CA ALA A 699 -11.54 -5.69 67.55
C ALA A 699 -12.94 -5.13 67.29
N VAL A 700 -13.22 -4.81 66.03
CA VAL A 700 -14.48 -4.21 65.58
C VAL A 700 -15.02 -4.91 64.34
N ALA A 701 -16.31 -4.72 64.05
CA ALA A 701 -16.92 -5.21 62.82
C ALA A 701 -16.34 -4.50 61.58
N GLN A 702 -16.54 -5.10 60.40
CA GLN A 702 -16.06 -4.57 59.11
C GLN A 702 -16.59 -3.15 58.81
N GLY A 703 -17.71 -2.74 59.40
CA GLY A 703 -18.23 -1.37 59.37
C GLY A 703 -18.94 -1.02 60.67
N GLY A 704 -18.87 0.24 61.09
CA GLY A 704 -19.49 0.65 62.35
C GLY A 704 -19.21 2.10 62.76
N SER A 705 -19.72 2.46 63.93
CA SER A 705 -19.48 3.73 64.60
C SER A 705 -19.35 3.52 66.12
N GLN A 706 -18.43 4.25 66.76
CA GLN A 706 -18.15 4.19 68.20
C GLN A 706 -17.94 5.60 68.78
N VAL A 707 -18.60 5.90 69.90
CA VAL A 707 -18.42 7.17 70.62
C VAL A 707 -17.24 7.07 71.60
N VAL A 708 -16.41 8.11 71.65
CA VAL A 708 -15.23 8.23 72.52
C VAL A 708 -15.12 9.62 73.16
N SER A 709 -14.53 9.70 74.36
CA SER A 709 -14.27 10.95 75.11
C SER A 709 -12.79 11.05 75.52
N PRO A 710 -11.88 11.38 74.60
CA PRO A 710 -10.47 11.47 74.93
C PRO A 710 -10.20 12.67 75.87
N ALA A 711 -9.45 12.45 76.95
CA ALA A 711 -9.11 13.49 77.93
C ALA A 711 -8.02 14.47 77.44
N ALA A 712 -7.26 14.06 76.43
CA ALA A 712 -6.25 14.86 75.73
C ALA A 712 -6.30 14.54 74.24
N SER A 713 -5.67 15.37 73.40
CA SER A 713 -5.62 15.12 71.96
C SER A 713 -5.08 13.71 71.65
N THR A 714 -5.88 12.87 70.99
CA THR A 714 -5.64 11.43 70.79
C THR A 714 -5.76 11.07 69.30
N THR A 715 -4.88 10.20 68.80
CA THR A 715 -4.96 9.64 67.44
C THR A 715 -5.38 8.18 67.49
N TYR A 716 -6.42 7.82 66.73
CA TYR A 716 -6.91 6.46 66.58
C TYR A 716 -6.43 5.88 65.24
N VAL A 717 -6.06 4.59 65.22
CA VAL A 717 -5.61 3.85 64.03
C VAL A 717 -6.50 2.63 63.81
N LEU A 718 -7.16 2.56 62.66
CA LEU A 718 -7.93 1.41 62.17
C LEU A 718 -7.01 0.50 61.36
N THR A 719 -6.99 -0.80 61.66
CA THR A 719 -6.23 -1.83 60.94
C THR A 719 -7.18 -2.89 60.39
N ALA A 720 -7.12 -3.16 59.08
CA ALA A 720 -7.93 -4.18 58.40
C ALA A 720 -7.02 -5.24 57.77
N ARG A 721 -7.27 -6.53 58.04
CA ARG A 721 -6.40 -7.66 57.65
C ARG A 721 -7.19 -8.80 57.03
N ASN A 722 -6.57 -9.50 56.09
CA ASN A 722 -7.00 -10.83 55.64
C ASN A 722 -5.75 -11.72 55.47
N ARG A 723 -5.92 -12.98 55.06
CA ARG A 723 -4.78 -13.91 54.86
C ARG A 723 -3.79 -13.51 53.74
N PHE A 724 -4.09 -12.49 52.95
CA PHE A 724 -3.29 -12.04 51.81
C PHE A 724 -2.58 -10.70 52.06
N GLY A 725 -3.03 -9.89 53.03
CA GLY A 725 -2.43 -8.60 53.32
C GLY A 725 -3.07 -7.84 54.48
N GLN A 726 -2.58 -6.62 54.71
CA GLN A 726 -3.04 -5.71 55.76
C GLN A 726 -3.01 -4.26 55.26
N THR A 727 -3.96 -3.45 55.70
CA THR A 727 -4.00 -2.00 55.47
C THR A 727 -4.40 -1.23 56.74
N THR A 728 -4.04 0.05 56.83
CA THR A 728 -4.29 0.90 58.01
C THR A 728 -4.74 2.32 57.65
N ALA A 729 -5.58 2.94 58.48
CA ALA A 729 -6.00 4.35 58.38
C ALA A 729 -6.01 5.00 59.77
N GLN A 730 -5.84 6.32 59.87
CA GLN A 730 -5.78 7.03 61.16
C GLN A 730 -6.65 8.29 61.18
N VAL A 731 -7.15 8.66 62.36
CA VAL A 731 -7.86 9.92 62.61
C VAL A 731 -7.45 10.54 63.95
N ALA A 732 -7.18 11.85 63.96
CA ALA A 732 -6.79 12.59 65.15
C ALA A 732 -7.95 13.42 65.70
N VAL A 733 -8.12 13.39 67.03
CA VAL A 733 -9.10 14.17 67.79
C VAL A 733 -8.34 15.12 68.71
N SER A 734 -8.60 16.43 68.62
CA SER A 734 -7.91 17.47 69.40
C SER A 734 -8.76 17.99 70.58
N VAL A 735 -8.15 18.28 71.74
CA VAL A 735 -8.82 18.82 72.95
C VAL A 735 -8.20 20.15 73.39
N ASN A 736 -8.98 21.24 73.49
CA ASN A 736 -8.49 22.61 73.80
C ASN A 736 -8.51 22.99 75.32
N PRO A 737 -7.44 23.63 75.89
CA PRO A 737 -7.40 24.14 77.28
C PRO A 737 -7.91 25.61 77.46
N PRO A 738 -8.28 26.06 78.69
CA PRO A 738 -8.81 27.41 78.98
C PRO A 738 -7.74 28.55 79.12
N PRO A 739 -8.10 29.85 78.98
CA PRO A 739 -7.16 31.00 78.98
C PRO A 739 -6.76 31.57 80.38
N MET A 740 -5.57 32.19 80.50
CA MET A 740 -5.03 32.80 81.76
C MET A 740 -5.60 34.20 82.12
N PRO A 741 -5.53 34.65 83.40
CA PRO A 741 -5.97 35.99 83.84
C PRO A 741 -5.06 37.14 83.38
N ARG A 742 -5.58 38.38 83.31
CA ARG A 742 -4.85 39.57 82.81
C ARG A 742 -5.15 40.83 83.64
N ILE A 743 -4.14 41.51 84.18
CA ILE A 743 -4.29 42.81 84.86
C ILE A 743 -4.12 43.94 83.84
N VAL A 744 -5.12 44.81 83.72
CA VAL A 744 -5.18 45.90 82.75
C VAL A 744 -4.63 47.21 83.33
N ARG A 745 -4.88 47.48 84.62
CA ARG A 745 -4.45 48.72 85.28
C ARG A 745 -4.25 48.51 86.78
N PHE A 746 -3.22 49.15 87.35
CA PHE A 746 -3.06 49.36 88.79
C PHE A 746 -2.16 50.59 89.07
N THR A 747 -2.69 51.66 89.68
CA THR A 747 -1.97 52.95 89.85
C THR A 747 -2.31 53.67 91.16
N ALA A 748 -1.38 54.46 91.71
CA ALA A 748 -1.58 55.33 92.89
C ALA A 748 -1.50 56.83 92.53
N ALA A 749 -2.43 57.67 93.03
CA ALA A 749 -2.44 59.11 92.77
C ALA A 749 -3.00 59.96 93.95
N PRO A 750 -2.29 61.00 94.41
CA PRO A 750 -0.90 61.33 94.07
C PRO A 750 0.08 60.27 94.59
N ALA A 751 1.17 60.03 93.86
CA ALA A 751 2.20 59.05 94.26
C ALA A 751 3.14 59.57 95.35
N GLU A 752 3.09 60.87 95.67
CA GLU A 752 3.86 61.52 96.73
C GLU A 752 2.92 62.30 97.66
N ILE A 753 3.07 62.10 98.97
CA ILE A 753 2.24 62.71 100.00
C ILE A 753 3.10 63.18 101.20
N VAL A 754 2.61 64.12 101.99
CA VAL A 754 3.16 64.40 103.33
C VAL A 754 2.48 63.48 104.34
N ALA A 755 3.17 63.08 105.41
CA ALA A 755 2.59 62.24 106.47
C ALA A 755 1.26 62.85 106.98
N GLY A 756 0.16 62.10 106.80
CA GLY A 756 -1.21 62.53 107.11
C GLY A 756 -2.09 62.86 105.89
N GLU A 757 -1.53 62.94 104.68
CA GLU A 757 -2.28 63.08 103.42
C GLU A 757 -2.70 61.71 102.83
N THR A 758 -3.60 61.70 101.83
CA THR A 758 -4.20 60.49 101.24
C THR A 758 -3.79 60.31 99.77
N SER A 759 -3.55 59.07 99.34
CA SER A 759 -3.37 58.65 97.95
C SER A 759 -4.47 57.66 97.52
N SER A 760 -4.88 57.65 96.24
CA SER A 760 -5.93 56.76 95.72
C SER A 760 -5.34 55.69 94.78
N LEU A 761 -5.58 54.41 95.09
CA LEU A 761 -5.28 53.26 94.25
C LEU A 761 -6.45 52.97 93.30
N VAL A 762 -6.18 52.63 92.03
CA VAL A 762 -7.21 52.31 91.01
C VAL A 762 -6.79 51.10 90.17
N TRP A 763 -7.68 50.12 89.94
CA TRP A 763 -7.38 48.87 89.19
C TRP A 763 -8.48 48.35 88.25
N GLN A 764 -8.07 47.51 87.29
CA GLN A 764 -8.92 46.75 86.35
C GLN A 764 -8.26 45.42 85.93
N VAL A 765 -9.03 44.32 85.90
CA VAL A 765 -8.58 42.94 85.63
C VAL A 765 -9.59 42.18 84.76
N GLU A 766 -9.10 41.34 83.84
CA GLU A 766 -9.85 40.47 82.92
C GLU A 766 -9.48 38.99 83.12
N ASN A 767 -10.37 38.07 82.71
CA ASN A 767 -10.16 36.60 82.74
C ASN A 767 -9.77 36.01 84.11
N ALA A 768 -10.01 36.73 85.20
CA ALA A 768 -9.80 36.27 86.57
C ALA A 768 -11.14 35.87 87.21
N THR A 769 -11.13 34.82 88.03
CA THR A 769 -12.22 34.49 88.94
C THR A 769 -12.11 35.24 90.27
N SER A 770 -10.92 35.68 90.67
CA SER A 770 -10.70 36.47 91.91
C SER A 770 -9.54 37.45 91.79
N VAL A 771 -9.60 38.55 92.56
CA VAL A 771 -8.57 39.59 92.66
C VAL A 771 -8.34 39.98 94.14
N SER A 772 -7.09 40.22 94.52
CA SER A 772 -6.68 40.59 95.89
C SER A 772 -5.57 41.66 95.86
N ILE A 773 -5.60 42.63 96.79
CA ILE A 773 -4.57 43.70 96.92
C ILE A 773 -3.93 43.65 98.31
N SER A 774 -2.60 43.67 98.37
CA SER A 774 -1.84 43.63 99.62
C SER A 774 -2.24 44.79 100.55
N GLY A 775 -2.65 44.49 101.79
CA GLY A 775 -3.11 45.51 102.75
C GLY A 775 -4.57 45.95 102.59
N LEU A 776 -5.26 45.54 101.52
CA LEU A 776 -6.70 45.80 101.29
C LEU A 776 -7.54 44.52 101.14
N GLY A 777 -6.91 43.34 101.00
CA GLY A 777 -7.60 42.06 100.89
C GLY A 777 -8.27 41.84 99.53
N ASP A 778 -9.29 40.99 99.49
CA ASP A 778 -10.02 40.66 98.26
C ASP A 778 -10.77 41.86 97.70
N GLN A 779 -10.69 42.04 96.39
CA GLN A 779 -11.23 43.18 95.68
C GLN A 779 -12.03 42.73 94.45
N PRO A 780 -13.04 43.51 94.02
CA PRO A 780 -13.69 43.29 92.74
C PRO A 780 -12.70 43.42 91.58
N LEU A 781 -13.03 42.84 90.41
CA LEU A 781 -12.15 42.86 89.23
C LEU A 781 -11.81 44.27 88.73
N THR A 782 -12.63 45.28 89.07
CA THR A 782 -12.37 46.71 88.84
C THR A 782 -12.72 47.51 90.09
N GLY A 783 -11.94 48.54 90.43
CA GLY A 783 -12.22 49.35 91.61
C GLY A 783 -11.21 50.46 91.91
N SER A 784 -11.46 51.19 93.00
CA SER A 784 -10.55 52.18 93.56
C SER A 784 -10.61 52.21 95.09
N ALA A 785 -9.50 52.46 95.77
CA ALA A 785 -9.42 52.56 97.22
C ALA A 785 -8.43 53.64 97.67
N ASN A 786 -8.82 54.43 98.67
CA ASN A 786 -7.95 55.45 99.26
C ASN A 786 -7.06 54.85 100.36
N VAL A 787 -5.80 55.29 100.42
CA VAL A 787 -4.78 54.84 101.36
C VAL A 787 -4.03 56.03 101.97
N THR A 788 -3.70 55.95 103.25
CA THR A 788 -2.98 56.98 104.02
C THR A 788 -1.71 56.41 104.67
N PRO A 789 -0.71 56.00 103.87
CA PRO A 789 0.47 55.36 104.43
C PRO A 789 1.30 56.37 105.25
N ALA A 790 1.83 55.92 106.39
CA ALA A 790 2.67 56.75 107.28
C ALA A 790 4.15 56.76 106.89
N ALA A 791 4.56 55.84 106.02
CA ALA A 791 5.89 55.71 105.43
C ALA A 791 5.74 55.27 103.97
N ASN A 792 6.84 55.19 103.21
CA ASN A 792 6.78 54.72 101.83
C ASN A 792 6.19 53.30 101.78
N THR A 793 5.10 53.12 101.04
CA THR A 793 4.36 51.85 100.96
C THR A 793 4.14 51.45 99.51
N THR A 794 4.38 50.18 99.19
CA THR A 794 4.06 49.58 97.89
C THR A 794 2.91 48.61 98.06
N TYR A 795 1.91 48.69 97.19
CA TYR A 795 0.76 47.81 97.13
C TYR A 795 0.92 46.86 95.93
N THR A 796 0.52 45.60 96.08
CA THR A 796 0.58 44.55 95.05
C THR A 796 -0.82 43.97 94.81
N ILE A 797 -1.29 43.93 93.56
CA ILE A 797 -2.54 43.29 93.13
C ILE A 797 -2.27 41.89 92.55
N THR A 798 -3.11 40.90 92.86
CA THR A 798 -3.03 39.49 92.41
C THR A 798 -4.36 39.06 91.80
N ALA A 799 -4.35 38.43 90.60
CA ALA A 799 -5.53 37.94 89.88
C ALA A 799 -5.41 36.44 89.55
N THR A 800 -6.47 35.65 89.76
CA THR A 800 -6.43 34.17 89.70
C THR A 800 -7.59 33.57 88.89
N ASN A 801 -7.36 32.49 88.12
CA ASN A 801 -8.39 31.59 87.57
C ASN A 801 -7.89 30.12 87.51
N ALA A 802 -8.70 29.20 86.96
CA ALA A 802 -8.35 27.77 86.85
C ALA A 802 -7.13 27.47 85.94
N ALA A 803 -6.72 28.41 85.09
CA ALA A 803 -5.55 28.31 84.23
C ALA A 803 -4.28 28.90 84.87
N GLY A 804 -4.36 29.71 85.95
CA GLY A 804 -3.20 30.26 86.66
C GLY A 804 -3.42 31.61 87.37
N THR A 805 -2.33 32.26 87.80
CA THR A 805 -2.32 33.54 88.55
C THR A 805 -1.35 34.58 87.95
N VAL A 806 -1.64 35.89 88.11
CA VAL A 806 -0.82 37.05 87.65
C VAL A 806 -0.83 38.22 88.67
N THR A 807 0.22 39.06 88.73
CA THR A 807 0.38 40.16 89.72
C THR A 807 0.88 41.51 89.15
N ALA A 808 0.64 42.66 89.83
CA ALA A 808 1.19 44.00 89.51
C ALA A 808 1.35 44.92 90.76
N GLU A 809 2.09 46.05 90.70
CA GLU A 809 2.40 46.91 91.87
C GLU A 809 2.15 48.42 91.67
N ALA A 810 1.87 49.16 92.77
CA ALA A 810 1.76 50.62 92.82
C ALA A 810 2.33 51.19 94.14
N ALA A 811 3.17 52.23 94.08
CA ALA A 811 3.88 52.78 95.26
C ALA A 811 3.45 54.21 95.64
N VAL A 812 3.45 54.52 96.94
CA VAL A 812 3.18 55.84 97.53
C VAL A 812 4.34 56.25 98.43
N THR A 813 4.94 57.42 98.18
CA THR A 813 6.09 57.97 98.92
C THR A 813 5.63 59.05 99.91
N VAL A 814 6.15 59.03 101.14
CA VAL A 814 5.70 59.89 102.26
C VAL A 814 6.85 60.77 102.78
N PHE A 815 6.64 62.09 102.81
CA PHE A 815 7.61 63.08 103.32
C PHE A 815 7.26 63.62 104.73
N PRO A 816 8.26 64.00 105.56
CA PRO A 816 8.02 64.61 106.88
C PRO A 816 7.64 66.11 106.81
N ALA A 817 6.93 66.61 107.82
CA ALA A 817 6.48 68.01 107.92
C ALA A 817 7.54 68.95 108.54
N VAL A 818 7.62 70.21 108.07
CA VAL A 818 8.55 71.22 108.61
C VAL A 818 8.09 71.77 109.98
N ARG A 819 9.02 71.91 110.94
CA ARG A 819 8.79 72.55 112.25
C ARG A 819 9.99 73.36 112.73
N ILE A 820 9.73 74.46 113.44
CA ILE A 820 10.75 75.17 114.24
C ILE A 820 10.72 74.54 115.62
N VAL A 821 11.84 73.94 116.04
CA VAL A 821 11.97 73.21 117.30
C VAL A 821 12.27 74.16 118.45
N SER A 822 13.11 75.16 118.23
CA SER A 822 13.41 76.19 119.23
C SER A 822 13.78 77.52 118.58
N PHE A 823 13.46 78.63 119.27
CA PHE A 823 13.99 79.95 118.98
C PHE A 823 14.01 80.76 120.28
N THR A 824 15.21 81.15 120.75
CA THR A 824 15.41 81.69 122.10
C THR A 824 16.43 82.83 122.10
N ALA A 825 16.44 83.65 123.16
CA ALA A 825 17.38 84.75 123.36
C ALA A 825 18.05 84.64 124.73
N ASN A 826 19.37 84.85 124.80
CA ASN A 826 20.14 84.75 126.05
C ASN A 826 21.23 85.84 126.17
N PRO A 827 21.25 86.67 127.24
CA PRO A 827 20.21 86.76 128.26
C PRO A 827 18.89 87.29 127.66
N PRO A 828 17.71 86.82 128.12
CA PRO A 828 16.42 87.27 127.60
C PRO A 828 16.12 88.75 127.93
N VAL A 829 16.88 89.34 128.86
CA VAL A 829 16.86 90.76 129.17
C VAL A 829 18.28 91.32 129.02
N SER A 830 18.44 92.33 128.19
CA SER A 830 19.67 93.09 128.03
C SER A 830 19.84 94.02 129.24
N PRO A 831 20.92 93.89 130.03
CA PRO A 831 21.07 94.57 131.32
C PRO A 831 21.22 96.09 131.20
N SER A 832 21.58 96.60 130.02
CA SER A 832 21.62 98.02 129.71
C SER A 832 21.48 98.24 128.20
N PRO A 833 20.99 99.42 127.74
CA PRO A 833 20.82 99.68 126.32
C PRO A 833 22.09 99.46 125.49
N GLY A 834 22.04 98.50 124.56
CA GLY A 834 23.15 98.17 123.65
C GLY A 834 24.01 96.99 124.09
N SER A 835 23.73 96.37 125.24
CA SER A 835 24.41 95.13 125.65
C SER A 835 24.04 93.95 124.74
N PRO A 836 24.99 93.03 124.45
CA PRO A 836 24.78 91.93 123.51
C PRO A 836 23.86 90.84 124.08
N VAL A 837 22.98 90.31 123.22
CA VAL A 837 22.08 89.18 123.45
C VAL A 837 22.22 88.19 122.29
N VAL A 838 22.34 86.89 122.59
CA VAL A 838 22.48 85.85 121.57
C VAL A 838 21.12 85.21 121.29
N LEU A 839 20.65 85.29 120.04
CA LEU A 839 19.50 84.53 119.55
C LEU A 839 19.98 83.15 119.08
N SER A 840 19.28 82.08 119.43
CA SER A 840 19.61 80.69 119.01
C SER A 840 18.36 79.94 118.56
N TRP A 841 18.45 79.16 117.47
CA TRP A 841 17.34 78.37 116.91
C TRP A 841 17.74 76.99 116.39
N THR A 842 16.75 76.10 116.38
CA THR A 842 16.81 74.78 115.76
C THR A 842 15.52 74.52 114.98
N THR A 843 15.62 73.97 113.77
CA THR A 843 14.52 73.58 112.89
C THR A 843 14.66 72.13 112.42
N GLU A 844 13.55 71.50 112.06
CA GLU A 844 13.50 70.12 111.57
C GLU A 844 12.60 70.04 110.34
N GLY A 845 13.04 69.29 109.33
CA GLY A 845 12.36 69.22 108.03
C GLY A 845 12.41 70.51 107.21
N ALA A 846 13.18 71.51 107.66
CA ALA A 846 13.36 72.78 106.96
C ALA A 846 14.43 72.65 105.87
N VAL A 847 14.10 73.14 104.69
CA VAL A 847 15.00 73.28 103.54
C VAL A 847 15.68 74.66 103.57
N SER A 848 15.05 75.70 104.13
CA SER A 848 15.66 77.02 104.33
C SER A 848 15.03 77.76 105.53
N VAL A 849 15.78 78.70 106.14
CA VAL A 849 15.36 79.46 107.34
C VAL A 849 15.79 80.94 107.22
N SER A 850 14.99 81.88 107.74
CA SER A 850 15.29 83.33 107.75
C SER A 850 14.78 84.01 109.03
N ILE A 851 15.48 85.06 109.50
CA ILE A 851 15.08 85.88 110.66
C ILE A 851 14.87 87.33 110.23
N ASP A 852 13.74 87.91 110.62
CA ASP A 852 13.39 89.30 110.30
C ASP A 852 14.40 90.28 110.91
N GLY A 853 14.88 91.23 110.10
CA GLY A 853 15.93 92.18 110.48
C GLY A 853 17.37 91.64 110.41
N ILE A 854 17.56 90.34 110.15
CA ILE A 854 18.88 89.68 110.03
C ILE A 854 19.09 89.07 108.64
N GLY A 855 18.04 88.49 108.04
CA GLY A 855 18.07 87.84 106.73
C GLY A 855 18.09 86.31 106.78
N THR A 856 18.51 85.66 105.70
CA THR A 856 18.59 84.19 105.60
C THR A 856 19.68 83.64 106.51
N VAL A 857 19.35 82.58 107.24
CA VAL A 857 20.25 81.94 108.20
C VAL A 857 20.29 80.43 108.01
N LEU A 858 21.28 79.77 108.60
CA LEU A 858 21.37 78.31 108.57
C LEU A 858 20.18 77.65 109.27
N ALA A 859 19.84 76.42 108.88
CA ALA A 859 18.68 75.69 109.42
C ALA A 859 18.69 75.60 110.95
N ASN A 860 19.88 75.50 111.55
CA ASN A 860 20.12 75.58 112.99
C ASN A 860 21.29 76.54 113.21
N GLY A 861 21.22 77.41 114.22
CA GLY A 861 22.29 78.38 114.45
C GLY A 861 22.04 79.34 115.61
N ASN A 862 22.97 80.27 115.78
CA ASN A 862 22.83 81.40 116.69
C ASN A 862 23.43 82.67 116.09
N VAL A 863 22.99 83.83 116.57
CA VAL A 863 23.47 85.15 116.15
C VAL A 863 23.39 86.13 117.31
N THR A 864 24.40 87.00 117.45
CA THR A 864 24.42 88.03 118.50
C THR A 864 23.79 89.33 117.99
N VAL A 865 22.94 89.93 118.81
CA VAL A 865 22.25 91.20 118.56
C VAL A 865 22.43 92.14 119.75
N ASN A 866 22.39 93.46 119.53
CA ASN A 866 22.65 94.46 120.57
C ASN A 866 21.45 95.42 120.75
N PRO A 867 20.32 94.95 121.31
CA PRO A 867 19.11 95.75 121.42
C PRO A 867 19.30 96.91 122.41
N ARG A 868 18.86 98.11 122.01
CA ARG A 868 18.87 99.32 122.84
C ARG A 868 17.51 99.63 123.46
N VAL A 869 16.45 99.06 122.90
CA VAL A 869 15.08 99.06 123.39
C VAL A 869 14.52 97.65 123.26
N ASP A 870 13.40 97.37 123.91
CA ASP A 870 12.69 96.10 123.75
C ASP A 870 12.49 95.77 122.27
N THR A 871 12.96 94.61 121.82
CA THR A 871 12.92 94.20 120.40
C THR A 871 12.44 92.76 120.27
N THR A 872 11.50 92.51 119.36
CA THR A 872 11.02 91.18 118.98
C THR A 872 11.73 90.72 117.71
N TYR A 873 12.27 89.50 117.71
CA TYR A 873 12.82 88.84 116.53
C TYR A 873 11.89 87.70 116.09
N THR A 874 11.69 87.51 114.78
CA THR A 874 10.83 86.46 114.20
C THR A 874 11.62 85.60 113.22
N ILE A 875 11.55 84.27 113.35
CA ILE A 875 12.18 83.29 112.47
C ILE A 875 11.13 82.53 111.64
N ARG A 876 11.41 82.33 110.34
CA ARG A 876 10.60 81.56 109.39
C ARG A 876 11.40 80.36 108.85
N ALA A 877 10.82 79.17 108.86
CA ALA A 877 11.39 77.95 108.30
C ALA A 877 10.50 77.38 107.18
N PHE A 878 11.10 77.00 106.05
CA PHE A 878 10.40 76.51 104.85
C PHE A 878 10.73 75.04 104.59
N GLY A 879 9.72 74.18 104.47
CA GLY A 879 9.82 72.79 103.99
C GLY A 879 9.53 72.68 102.48
N ARG A 880 9.54 71.45 101.94
CA ARG A 880 9.31 71.22 100.49
C ARG A 880 7.91 71.61 100.00
N ARG A 881 6.87 71.50 100.85
CA ARG A 881 5.48 71.80 100.50
C ARG A 881 4.77 72.75 101.49
N ASN A 882 5.39 73.11 102.62
CA ASN A 882 4.81 73.98 103.67
C ASN A 882 5.87 74.86 104.36
N SER A 883 5.46 75.83 105.19
CA SER A 883 6.37 76.70 105.99
C SER A 883 5.79 77.06 107.35
N THR A 884 6.62 77.39 108.33
CA THR A 884 6.20 77.75 109.72
C THR A 884 7.04 78.90 110.31
N LEU A 885 6.56 79.52 111.39
CA LEU A 885 7.10 80.75 112.02
C LEU A 885 7.20 80.64 113.55
N ALA A 886 8.16 81.34 114.18
CA ALA A 886 8.27 81.54 115.63
C ALA A 886 8.93 82.90 115.98
N SER A 887 8.74 83.43 117.18
CA SER A 887 9.33 84.73 117.60
C SER A 887 9.86 84.71 119.04
N VAL A 888 10.81 85.59 119.35
CA VAL A 888 11.35 85.81 120.71
C VAL A 888 11.52 87.31 121.01
N ASP A 889 11.11 87.72 122.21
CA ASP A 889 11.24 89.10 122.71
C ASP A 889 12.50 89.25 123.56
N VAL A 890 13.26 90.32 123.32
CA VAL A 890 14.41 90.72 124.14
C VAL A 890 14.10 92.05 124.81
N LYS A 891 14.02 92.07 126.15
CA LYS A 891 13.71 93.26 126.96
C LYS A 891 14.98 94.04 127.37
N VAL A 892 14.92 95.36 127.57
CA VAL A 892 16.09 96.19 127.94
C VAL A 892 15.83 97.03 129.20
N THR A 893 16.74 97.03 130.19
CA THR A 893 16.55 97.77 131.45
C THR A 893 16.85 99.28 131.31
N PRO A 894 16.00 100.22 131.80
CA PRO A 894 16.20 101.68 131.61
C PRO A 894 17.30 102.28 132.53
N GLY A 895 18.13 103.19 132.00
CA GLY A 895 19.11 103.99 132.77
C GLY A 895 18.66 105.45 132.99
N THR A 896 18.99 106.04 134.15
CA THR A 896 18.52 107.38 134.56
C THR A 896 19.43 108.53 134.09
N GLY A 897 18.94 109.32 133.13
CA GLY A 897 19.44 110.67 132.77
C GLY A 897 19.80 110.85 131.30
N GLY A 898 18.95 111.52 130.50
CA GLY A 898 19.23 111.85 129.09
C GLY A 898 18.11 112.63 128.39
N GLY A 899 18.48 113.53 127.47
CA GLY A 899 17.56 114.35 126.65
C GLY A 899 16.74 113.54 125.62
N PRO A 900 15.93 114.19 124.76
CA PRO A 900 15.06 113.48 123.81
C PRO A 900 15.87 112.66 122.81
N VAL A 901 15.30 111.55 122.33
CA VAL A 901 15.88 110.68 121.30
C VAL A 901 15.02 110.78 120.06
N ALA A 902 15.62 111.22 118.95
CA ALA A 902 14.95 111.27 117.65
C ALA A 902 15.12 109.94 116.92
N ASP A 903 14.04 109.45 116.31
CA ASP A 903 14.00 108.31 115.39
C ASP A 903 13.22 108.75 114.14
N ALA A 904 13.88 108.80 112.99
CA ALA A 904 13.28 109.24 111.73
C ALA A 904 12.60 108.10 110.95
N GLY A 905 12.50 106.91 111.53
CA GLY A 905 11.99 105.72 110.85
C GLY A 905 13.01 105.12 109.87
N PRO A 906 12.70 103.95 109.29
CA PRO A 906 13.63 103.26 108.42
C PRO A 906 13.69 103.93 107.05
N ASN A 907 14.75 103.63 106.30
CA ASN A 907 14.81 104.00 104.89
C ASN A 907 13.72 103.26 104.10
N GLN A 908 13.14 103.91 103.10
CA GLN A 908 12.05 103.39 102.30
C GLN A 908 12.41 103.34 100.81
N VAL A 909 11.79 102.41 100.08
CA VAL A 909 11.84 102.35 98.61
C VAL A 909 10.40 102.35 98.12
N THR A 910 10.09 103.22 97.17
CA THR A 910 8.72 103.34 96.65
C THR A 910 8.74 103.66 95.16
N THR A 911 7.71 103.20 94.45
CA THR A 911 7.39 103.61 93.08
C THR A 911 6.16 104.52 93.05
N ASN A 912 5.53 104.74 94.20
CA ASN A 912 4.42 105.68 94.34
C ASN A 912 4.97 107.11 94.43
N ARG A 913 4.30 108.05 93.76
CA ARG A 913 4.68 109.47 93.80
C ARG A 913 4.48 110.10 95.18
N GLU A 914 3.82 109.42 96.12
CA GLU A 914 3.66 109.88 97.50
C GLU A 914 4.13 108.83 98.50
N VAL A 915 4.75 109.29 99.59
CA VAL A 915 5.21 108.46 100.70
C VAL A 915 5.04 109.20 102.03
N LYS A 916 4.78 108.47 103.12
CA LYS A 916 4.78 109.03 104.47
C LYS A 916 6.10 108.72 105.18
N LEU A 917 6.70 109.72 105.79
CA LEU A 917 7.79 109.52 106.75
C LEU A 917 7.20 109.25 108.14
N ASP A 918 7.94 108.60 109.02
CA ASP A 918 7.44 108.23 110.34
C ASP A 918 8.48 108.47 111.43
N GLY A 919 8.27 109.55 112.17
CA GLY A 919 9.06 109.95 113.34
C GLY A 919 8.41 109.62 114.67
N SER A 920 7.26 108.94 114.65
CA SER A 920 6.41 108.73 115.84
C SER A 920 7.09 107.93 116.96
N ARG A 921 8.17 107.21 116.64
CA ARG A 921 8.99 106.45 117.61
C ARG A 921 9.99 107.29 118.39
N SER A 922 10.07 108.59 118.12
CA SER A 922 10.89 109.49 118.91
C SER A 922 10.30 109.64 120.32
N VAL A 923 11.16 109.65 121.34
CA VAL A 923 10.73 109.67 122.74
C VAL A 923 11.54 110.66 123.55
N SER A 924 10.93 111.23 124.59
CA SER A 924 11.69 111.78 125.72
C SER A 924 11.78 110.68 126.77
N PRO A 925 12.99 110.18 127.11
CA PRO A 925 13.16 109.21 128.19
C PRO A 925 12.64 109.72 129.55
N GLU A 926 12.51 111.04 129.72
CA GLU A 926 11.93 111.70 130.91
C GLU A 926 10.40 111.88 130.81
N GLY A 927 9.75 111.43 129.73
CA GLY A 927 8.30 111.54 129.53
C GLY A 927 7.79 112.93 129.15
N LEU A 928 8.67 113.85 128.78
CA LEU A 928 8.31 115.21 128.37
C LEU A 928 7.67 115.21 126.97
N VAL A 929 6.72 116.13 126.75
CA VAL A 929 6.12 116.38 125.43
C VAL A 929 7.21 116.81 124.44
N ILE A 930 7.18 116.22 123.24
CA ILE A 930 8.15 116.48 122.17
C ILE A 930 7.46 117.08 120.94
N GLY A 931 8.14 118.01 120.28
CA GLY A 931 7.77 118.58 118.98
C GLY A 931 8.62 118.01 117.85
N PHE A 932 8.08 117.99 116.63
CA PHE A 932 8.73 117.45 115.44
C PHE A 932 9.04 118.55 114.43
N SER A 933 10.15 118.41 113.71
CA SER A 933 10.47 119.27 112.58
C SER A 933 11.27 118.49 111.54
N TRP A 934 10.73 118.41 110.33
CA TRP A 934 11.30 117.70 109.21
C TRP A 934 11.81 118.65 108.14
N ARG A 935 12.93 118.28 107.53
CA ARG A 935 13.44 118.95 106.33
C ARG A 935 14.11 117.96 105.40
N ALA A 936 14.03 118.23 104.09
CA ALA A 936 14.79 117.48 103.10
C ALA A 936 16.25 117.97 103.07
N LEU A 937 17.19 117.04 103.08
CA LEU A 937 18.61 117.29 102.95
C LEU A 937 19.03 117.12 101.48
N GLY A 938 19.44 118.23 100.86
CA GLY A 938 19.89 118.25 99.47
C GLY A 938 18.71 118.30 98.50
N ARG A 939 18.45 117.20 97.80
CA ARG A 939 17.44 117.13 96.75
C ARG A 939 16.04 117.35 97.33
N GLN A 940 15.35 118.37 96.83
CA GLN A 940 14.03 118.75 97.34
C GLN A 940 12.91 117.94 96.67
N PRO A 941 11.92 117.44 97.42
CA PRO A 941 10.71 116.86 96.84
C PRO A 941 9.85 117.95 96.20
N GLU A 942 8.86 117.55 95.40
CA GLU A 942 7.90 118.48 94.81
C GLU A 942 7.07 119.18 95.89
N LEU A 943 6.67 118.42 96.92
CA LEU A 943 5.92 118.94 98.05
C LEU A 943 6.15 118.10 99.32
N MET A 944 6.22 118.73 100.49
CA MET A 944 6.15 118.07 101.80
C MET A 944 5.06 118.72 102.64
N LEU A 945 4.02 117.95 102.98
CA LEU A 945 2.87 118.40 103.77
C LEU A 945 3.01 117.90 105.21
N GLY A 946 2.81 118.79 106.19
CA GLY A 946 2.85 118.49 107.63
C GLY A 946 4.25 118.27 108.20
N ALA A 947 5.24 119.05 107.74
CA ALA A 947 6.66 118.89 108.12
C ALA A 947 6.94 119.09 109.62
N ASP A 948 6.02 119.63 110.39
CA ASP A 948 6.06 119.81 111.84
C ASP A 948 5.34 118.68 112.62
N THR A 949 4.85 117.67 111.91
CA THR A 949 4.14 116.52 112.51
C THR A 949 5.04 115.29 112.60
N ALA A 950 4.62 114.30 113.40
CA ALA A 950 5.35 113.03 113.51
C ALA A 950 5.38 112.26 112.17
N THR A 951 4.37 112.44 111.29
CA THR A 951 4.26 111.67 110.04
C THR A 951 3.95 112.56 108.82
N PRO A 952 4.94 113.33 108.31
CA PRO A 952 4.73 114.16 107.12
C PRO A 952 4.55 113.31 105.85
N THR A 953 3.79 113.84 104.89
CA THR A 953 3.63 113.20 103.56
C THR A 953 4.47 113.95 102.53
N VAL A 954 5.29 113.20 101.79
CA VAL A 954 6.19 113.70 100.76
C VAL A 954 5.69 113.28 99.38
N ARG A 955 5.58 114.21 98.45
CA ARG A 955 5.25 113.99 97.04
C ARG A 955 6.46 114.26 96.15
N PHE A 956 6.75 113.35 95.22
CA PHE A 956 7.84 113.44 94.25
C PHE A 956 7.34 113.87 92.87
N ALA A 957 8.12 114.70 92.17
CA ALA A 957 7.86 115.13 90.81
C ALA A 957 7.85 113.93 89.84
N PRO A 958 7.09 113.98 88.72
CA PRO A 958 7.07 112.87 87.78
C PRO A 958 8.47 112.74 87.16
N LEU A 959 8.95 111.51 87.00
CA LEU A 959 10.27 111.20 86.41
C LEU A 959 11.49 111.63 87.26
N ALA A 960 11.29 112.15 88.47
CA ALA A 960 12.37 112.55 89.38
C ALA A 960 12.89 111.38 90.23
N PHE A 961 13.20 110.25 89.59
CA PHE A 961 13.68 109.06 90.29
C PHE A 961 15.04 109.29 90.97
N GLY A 962 15.28 108.58 92.06
CA GLY A 962 16.51 108.62 92.83
C GLY A 962 16.30 108.74 94.33
N GLU A 963 17.42 108.89 95.05
CA GLU A 963 17.44 108.98 96.52
C GLU A 963 17.12 110.40 97.03
N TYR A 964 16.29 110.46 98.06
CA TYR A 964 15.95 111.66 98.84
C TYR A 964 16.27 111.40 100.31
N ASN A 965 16.94 112.35 100.96
CA ASN A 965 17.33 112.26 102.36
C ASN A 965 16.51 113.25 103.19
N PHE A 966 16.05 112.85 104.36
CA PHE A 966 15.24 113.67 105.26
C PHE A 966 15.83 113.67 106.67
N GLU A 967 15.89 114.83 107.31
CA GLU A 967 16.29 114.99 108.71
C GLU A 967 15.06 115.33 109.55
N LEU A 968 14.86 114.55 110.61
CA LEU A 968 13.96 114.86 111.71
C LEU A 968 14.75 115.50 112.85
N THR A 969 14.24 116.62 113.36
CA THR A 969 14.65 117.18 114.65
C THR A 969 13.50 117.04 115.63
N VAL A 970 13.79 116.51 116.82
CA VAL A 970 12.84 116.33 117.91
C VAL A 970 13.29 117.14 119.10
N THR A 971 12.42 118.02 119.59
CA THR A 971 12.73 118.94 120.67
C THR A 971 11.79 118.68 121.84
N ASP A 972 12.33 118.51 123.05
CA ASP A 972 11.51 118.38 124.26
C ASP A 972 11.01 119.75 124.76
N SER A 973 10.02 119.73 125.66
CA SER A 973 9.46 120.94 126.25
C SER A 973 10.44 121.79 127.07
N ARG A 974 11.66 121.30 127.35
CA ARG A 974 12.75 122.08 127.98
C ARG A 974 13.72 122.66 126.95
N GLY A 975 13.45 122.49 125.65
CA GLY A 975 14.24 123.02 124.55
C GLY A 975 15.47 122.19 124.20
N ARG A 976 15.68 121.02 124.82
CA ARG A 976 16.74 120.09 124.39
C ARG A 976 16.26 119.37 123.14
N PHE A 977 17.15 119.10 122.19
CA PHE A 977 16.77 118.45 120.94
C PHE A 977 17.73 117.34 120.54
N ALA A 978 17.22 116.38 119.76
CA ALA A 978 17.98 115.37 119.06
C ALA A 978 17.56 115.28 117.60
N LYS A 979 18.42 114.72 116.76
CA LYS A 979 18.20 114.60 115.32
C LYS A 979 18.39 113.17 114.83
N ALA A 980 17.63 112.80 113.81
CA ALA A 980 17.77 111.54 113.09
C ALA A 980 17.50 111.75 111.60
N THR A 981 18.02 110.87 110.75
CA THR A 981 17.83 110.96 109.29
C THR A 981 17.28 109.67 108.71
N THR A 982 16.45 109.77 107.68
CA THR A 982 15.96 108.65 106.88
C THR A 982 16.07 108.94 105.39
N LYS A 983 16.10 107.89 104.58
CA LYS A 983 16.22 107.95 103.13
C LYS A 983 14.99 107.37 102.45
N VAL A 984 14.56 107.98 101.36
CA VAL A 984 13.57 107.40 100.45
C VAL A 984 14.15 107.29 99.05
N PHE A 985 14.17 106.09 98.48
CA PHE A 985 14.48 105.89 97.07
C PHE A 985 13.18 105.80 96.26
N PHE A 986 12.96 106.78 95.38
CA PHE A 986 11.83 106.80 94.47
C PHE A 986 12.26 106.24 93.11
N GLY A 987 11.67 105.12 92.67
CA GLY A 987 12.04 104.41 91.44
C GLY A 987 10.87 104.21 90.46
N ALA A 988 11.16 103.84 89.22
CA ALA A 988 10.17 103.30 88.29
C ALA A 988 10.09 101.76 88.46
N TYR A 989 8.94 101.16 88.16
CA TYR A 989 8.79 99.69 88.09
C TYR A 989 9.69 99.08 87.02
#